data_AF-A0A520A2H5-F1
#
_entry.id   AF-A0A520A2H5-F1
#
_cell.length_a   1.000
_cell.length_b   1.000
_cell.length_c   1.000
_cell.angle_alpha   90.00
_cell.angle_beta   90.00
_cell.angle_gamma   90.00
#
_symmetry.space_group_name_H-M   'P 1'
#
loop_
_entity.id
_entity.type
_entity.pdbx_description
1 polymer ?
#
loop_
_entity_poly.entity_id
_entity_poly.type
_entity_poly.pdbx_seq_one_letter_code
_entity_poly.pdbx_strand_id
1 'polypeptide(L)'
;MSRQEFLRSRVATVASYKNLGVSQEAGINYSIAQHFSYDLSGNLKTLTYDMPALIDVQQRYKRIDYDFDLYSGKVTTVSYNRSFADQFYQKYTYDADNRLIQVETSKDGLLWDIDAGYKYYSHGPLARINLGDLSVQGVDFAYNLQGWLKSINGDTPHPANDIGQDEGSGGNGNLNQPDLFRSTLYYYNNDYKPIDASDNDVMTNNNEPLLRIPDQQLGRSLYNGNITAAVTIPGYFPSLYTDYTYDQLNRIRYATYKLPDYDPNTTSILRSFTQWNGQTATSQPSWVHTDNIYRTSYNYDRDGNIKKLMRYGLKHNDMYNYANGQVYIMDSLQYYYQLEGTINATNRLINYTDKSYHQTLSSTNFNNDVQKFDPPNPLVSRFFYDANGNLIKDNSNFLSNIVWNGFGKLKEVRRQSPAQFSMTYKYDAMNNRFMKTTNDEANFARTSDIYIRDAQGNILAVYRQFQRYQIGNIWPQMVGMLKVSPTFGQDFYNATQNYSGFQSALLQTTLDSSFDYAEGLMSSQPASFYLNNNQAIREGVLRNTPGLIEDILVAKDSIVYNTLSGFDEEMFIPIVSQIGDKRLHYIPLITGVGGDTAIMNEIMTLTGGDEISSLEEFVDAFDARVIALGQSTIIDVLKPIFDNEDFKSSILKRMLQDSLYLYEENALLTDHSINKRLREKLIADDNPEQLQWYFDTYRSDGGSLINLNSTAAERLGSIYTSSPISFINGLGSQSGSELIIGSALSELEGMSALSFLTDFITSNPAEPTYANINLAEILVYNKLFLAEHHMYGSSRLGIKSYFPDQYLFKWDASKTLAQNQSMLEWSAFNYRSPWYSAIYNSLINSN
;
A
#
# COMPACT_ATOMS: atom_id res chain seq x y z
N MET A 1 -5.38 -16.77 -19.70
CA MET A 1 -6.04 -17.73 -18.77
C MET A 1 -6.76 -18.78 -19.59
N SER A 2 -6.80 -20.03 -19.11
CA SER A 2 -7.57 -21.10 -19.74
C SER A 2 -9.06 -20.94 -19.46
N ARG A 3 -9.91 -21.48 -20.37
CA ARG A 3 -11.36 -21.50 -20.19
C ARG A 3 -11.73 -22.52 -19.10
N GLN A 4 -12.70 -22.18 -18.25
CA GLN A 4 -13.25 -23.13 -17.27
C GLN A 4 -14.11 -24.19 -17.97
N GLU A 5 -13.97 -25.44 -17.54
CA GLU A 5 -14.59 -26.62 -18.15
C GLU A 5 -15.47 -27.34 -17.12
N PHE A 6 -16.49 -28.07 -17.62
CA PHE A 6 -17.36 -28.97 -16.85
C PHE A 6 -18.02 -28.37 -15.59
N LEU A 7 -18.51 -27.13 -15.68
CA LEU A 7 -19.08 -26.37 -14.55
C LEU A 7 -20.53 -26.71 -14.14
N ARG A 8 -21.24 -27.57 -14.88
CA ARG A 8 -22.66 -27.83 -14.62
C ARG A 8 -22.86 -28.39 -13.20
N SER A 9 -23.64 -27.69 -12.39
CA SER A 9 -23.89 -28.01 -10.96
C SER A 9 -22.63 -28.03 -10.08
N ARG A 10 -21.57 -27.32 -10.48
CA ARG A 10 -20.32 -27.21 -9.73
C ARG A 10 -19.95 -25.75 -9.49
N VAL A 11 -19.11 -25.50 -8.50
CA VAL A 11 -18.68 -24.14 -8.13
C VAL A 11 -17.71 -23.62 -9.19
N ALA A 12 -18.05 -22.51 -9.84
CA ALA A 12 -17.14 -21.90 -10.82
C ALA A 12 -16.11 -20.98 -10.15
N THR A 13 -16.55 -20.11 -9.25
CA THR A 13 -15.69 -19.14 -8.58
C THR A 13 -16.16 -18.92 -7.15
N VAL A 14 -15.23 -18.75 -6.23
CA VAL A 14 -15.48 -18.16 -4.91
C VAL A 14 -14.60 -16.92 -4.74
N ALA A 15 -15.14 -15.85 -4.19
CA ALA A 15 -14.43 -14.58 -4.01
C ALA A 15 -14.68 -13.99 -2.63
N SER A 16 -13.65 -13.39 -2.05
CA SER A 16 -13.68 -12.75 -0.73
C SER A 16 -13.53 -11.24 -0.93
N TYR A 17 -14.46 -10.46 -0.38
CA TYR A 17 -14.54 -9.01 -0.55
C TYR A 17 -14.24 -8.30 0.76
N LYS A 18 -13.57 -7.15 0.67
CA LYS A 18 -13.35 -6.29 1.86
C LYS A 18 -14.66 -5.63 2.30
N ASN A 19 -15.41 -5.10 1.33
CA ASN A 19 -16.74 -4.53 1.45
C ASN A 19 -17.50 -4.81 0.15
N LEU A 20 -18.79 -5.15 0.23
CA LEU A 20 -19.72 -5.23 -0.90
C LEU A 20 -20.85 -4.24 -0.62
N GLY A 21 -20.86 -3.12 -1.35
CA GLY A 21 -21.94 -2.14 -1.30
C GLY A 21 -23.06 -2.48 -2.29
N VAL A 22 -24.26 -1.93 -2.08
CA VAL A 22 -25.45 -2.18 -2.93
C VAL A 22 -25.27 -1.73 -4.39
N SER A 23 -24.30 -0.85 -4.66
CA SER A 23 -23.99 -0.27 -5.97
C SER A 23 -22.64 -0.72 -6.57
N GLN A 24 -21.89 -1.59 -5.90
CA GLN A 24 -20.60 -2.05 -6.42
C GLN A 24 -20.76 -3.26 -7.33
N GLU A 25 -20.21 -3.20 -8.54
CA GLU A 25 -20.12 -4.37 -9.41
C GLU A 25 -19.29 -5.46 -8.72
N ALA A 26 -19.92 -6.60 -8.45
CA ALA A 26 -19.30 -7.74 -7.79
C ALA A 26 -18.07 -8.29 -8.55
N GLY A 27 -17.84 -7.88 -9.80
CA GLY A 27 -16.77 -8.39 -10.66
C GLY A 27 -15.36 -7.82 -10.43
N ILE A 28 -15.17 -6.75 -9.65
CA ILE A 28 -13.88 -6.01 -9.65
C ILE A 28 -13.24 -5.74 -8.27
N ASN A 29 -14.00 -5.80 -7.16
CA ASN A 29 -13.53 -5.35 -5.84
C ASN A 29 -13.21 -6.47 -4.82
N TYR A 30 -12.91 -7.69 -5.27
CA TYR A 30 -12.50 -8.76 -4.36
C TYR A 30 -11.03 -8.61 -3.92
N SER A 31 -10.74 -9.06 -2.69
CA SER A 31 -9.37 -9.17 -2.18
C SER A 31 -8.65 -10.40 -2.74
N ILE A 32 -9.40 -11.48 -2.97
CA ILE A 32 -8.94 -12.74 -3.54
C ILE A 32 -10.14 -13.46 -4.17
N ALA A 33 -9.91 -14.11 -5.32
CA ALA A 33 -10.83 -15.07 -5.89
C ALA A 33 -10.12 -16.38 -6.21
N GLN A 34 -10.89 -17.46 -6.22
CA GLN A 34 -10.46 -18.80 -6.60
C GLN A 34 -11.41 -19.30 -7.68
N HIS A 35 -10.85 -19.63 -8.83
CA HIS A 35 -11.57 -20.12 -10.00
C HIS A 35 -11.29 -21.60 -10.19
N PHE A 36 -12.34 -22.39 -10.35
CA PHE A 36 -12.27 -23.85 -10.44
C PHE A 36 -12.61 -24.34 -11.84
N SER A 37 -11.89 -25.35 -12.32
CA SER A 37 -12.22 -26.09 -13.54
C SER A 37 -12.13 -27.57 -13.25
N TYR A 38 -13.04 -28.36 -13.83
CA TYR A 38 -13.16 -29.78 -13.52
C TYR A 38 -12.79 -30.66 -14.72
N ASP A 39 -12.62 -31.95 -14.48
CA ASP A 39 -12.58 -32.96 -15.53
C ASP A 39 -14.00 -33.51 -15.84
N LEU A 40 -14.09 -34.48 -16.76
CA LEU A 40 -15.35 -35.13 -17.14
C LEU A 40 -16.02 -35.85 -15.95
N SER A 41 -15.21 -36.45 -15.07
CA SER A 41 -15.64 -37.19 -13.88
C SER A 41 -16.08 -36.27 -12.74
N GLY A 42 -15.71 -34.99 -12.79
CA GLY A 42 -16.02 -33.98 -11.79
C GLY A 42 -14.93 -33.76 -10.74
N ASN A 43 -13.73 -34.32 -10.92
CA ASN A 43 -12.59 -33.99 -10.09
C ASN A 43 -12.09 -32.58 -10.43
N LEU A 44 -11.52 -31.90 -9.44
CA LEU A 44 -10.97 -30.57 -9.65
C LEU A 44 -9.66 -30.64 -10.45
N LYS A 45 -9.71 -30.27 -11.72
CA LYS A 45 -8.59 -30.30 -12.66
C LYS A 45 -7.67 -29.09 -12.51
N THR A 46 -8.24 -27.90 -12.33
CA THR A 46 -7.47 -26.66 -12.22
C THR A 46 -8.06 -25.74 -11.16
N LEU A 47 -7.20 -25.21 -10.29
CA LEU A 47 -7.48 -24.14 -9.36
C LEU A 47 -6.64 -22.91 -9.70
N THR A 48 -7.27 -21.77 -9.94
CA THR A 48 -6.56 -20.50 -10.18
C THR A 48 -6.89 -19.51 -9.08
N TYR A 49 -5.87 -19.09 -8.36
CA TYR A 49 -5.92 -17.93 -7.47
C TYR A 49 -5.83 -16.65 -8.29
N ASP A 50 -6.71 -15.70 -8.02
CA ASP A 50 -6.65 -14.33 -8.51
C ASP A 50 -6.54 -13.38 -7.32
N MET A 51 -5.41 -12.69 -7.25
CA MET A 51 -5.05 -11.74 -6.21
C MET A 51 -4.77 -10.36 -6.83
N PRO A 52 -5.79 -9.49 -7.00
CA PRO A 52 -5.62 -8.19 -7.65
C PRO A 52 -4.53 -7.31 -7.04
N ALA A 53 -4.30 -7.43 -5.72
CA ALA A 53 -3.25 -6.69 -5.01
C ALA A 53 -1.80 -7.01 -5.45
N LEU A 54 -1.59 -8.04 -6.29
CA LEU A 54 -0.28 -8.44 -6.81
C LEU A 54 -0.08 -8.03 -8.29
N ILE A 55 -0.95 -7.18 -8.83
CA ILE A 55 -0.88 -6.75 -10.23
C ILE A 55 0.40 -5.96 -10.53
N ASP A 56 0.86 -5.10 -9.61
CA ASP A 56 2.05 -4.24 -9.82
C ASP A 56 3.33 -5.04 -10.02
N VAL A 57 3.41 -6.22 -9.39
CA VAL A 57 4.54 -7.16 -9.53
C VAL A 57 4.26 -8.26 -10.57
N GLN A 58 3.18 -8.14 -11.34
CA GLN A 58 2.74 -9.10 -12.37
C GLN A 58 2.54 -10.53 -11.87
N GLN A 59 2.20 -10.70 -10.59
CA GLN A 59 1.96 -12.01 -9.96
C GLN A 59 0.51 -12.19 -9.49
N ARG A 60 -0.43 -11.49 -10.16
CA ARG A 60 -1.86 -11.53 -9.86
C ARG A 60 -2.43 -12.95 -9.83
N TYR A 61 -1.98 -13.83 -10.72
CA TYR A 61 -2.52 -15.18 -10.85
C TYR A 61 -1.54 -16.23 -10.37
N LYS A 62 -2.04 -17.24 -9.66
CA LYS A 62 -1.32 -18.49 -9.37
C LYS A 62 -2.19 -19.68 -9.72
N ARG A 63 -1.66 -20.57 -10.54
CA ARG A 63 -2.40 -21.73 -11.06
C ARG A 63 -1.88 -23.02 -10.45
N ILE A 64 -2.80 -23.93 -10.14
CA ILE A 64 -2.52 -25.29 -9.69
C ILE A 64 -3.30 -26.22 -10.60
N ASP A 65 -2.62 -27.17 -11.21
CA ASP A 65 -3.23 -28.22 -12.03
C ASP A 65 -3.07 -29.57 -11.37
N TYR A 66 -4.11 -30.39 -11.45
CA TYR A 66 -4.18 -31.74 -10.89
C TYR A 66 -4.42 -32.74 -12.01
N ASP A 67 -3.58 -33.76 -12.03
CA ASP A 67 -3.77 -34.95 -12.86
C ASP A 67 -4.25 -36.09 -11.96
N PHE A 68 -5.23 -36.85 -12.45
CA PHE A 68 -5.87 -37.93 -11.71
C PHE A 68 -5.75 -39.25 -12.46
N ASP A 69 -5.69 -40.35 -11.69
CA ASP A 69 -5.99 -41.66 -12.23
C ASP A 69 -7.51 -41.79 -12.44
N LEU A 70 -7.92 -42.19 -13.65
CA LEU A 70 -9.32 -42.16 -14.08
C LEU A 70 -10.21 -43.12 -13.28
N TYR A 71 -9.65 -44.24 -12.81
CA TYR A 71 -10.40 -45.29 -12.12
C TYR A 71 -10.47 -45.08 -10.61
N SER A 72 -9.34 -44.78 -9.97
CA SER A 72 -9.25 -44.60 -8.52
C SER A 72 -9.63 -43.20 -8.05
N GLY A 73 -9.59 -42.20 -8.93
CA GLY A 73 -9.77 -40.79 -8.60
C GLY A 73 -8.64 -40.21 -7.73
N LYS A 74 -7.52 -40.92 -7.59
CA LYS A 74 -6.34 -40.45 -6.85
C LYS A 74 -5.56 -39.43 -7.68
N VAL A 75 -5.06 -38.40 -7.01
CA VAL A 75 -4.17 -37.41 -7.63
C VAL A 75 -2.83 -38.06 -7.92
N THR A 76 -2.42 -38.09 -9.17
CA THR A 76 -1.12 -38.64 -9.59
C THR A 76 -0.07 -37.54 -9.73
N THR A 77 -0.46 -36.32 -10.08
CA THR A 77 0.46 -35.18 -10.18
C THR A 77 -0.22 -33.88 -9.79
N VAL A 78 0.50 -33.04 -9.04
CA VAL A 78 0.16 -31.65 -8.74
C VAL A 78 1.19 -30.77 -9.41
N SER A 79 0.75 -29.88 -10.29
CA SER A 79 1.59 -28.91 -10.99
C SER A 79 1.30 -27.51 -10.49
N TYR A 80 2.20 -26.97 -9.68
CA TYR A 80 2.15 -25.60 -9.22
C TYR A 80 2.79 -24.67 -10.26
N ASN A 81 2.04 -23.63 -10.65
CA ASN A 81 2.42 -22.53 -11.53
C ASN A 81 3.24 -22.94 -12.77
N ARG A 82 2.81 -24.02 -13.45
CA ARG A 82 3.44 -24.58 -14.66
C ARG A 82 3.77 -23.47 -15.67
N SER A 83 4.98 -23.53 -16.24
CA SER A 83 5.54 -22.57 -17.22
C SER A 83 5.96 -21.21 -16.67
N PHE A 84 5.97 -21.03 -15.35
CA PHE A 84 6.55 -19.85 -14.69
C PHE A 84 7.82 -20.23 -13.92
N ALA A 85 8.68 -19.26 -13.63
CA ALA A 85 9.96 -19.53 -12.95
C ALA A 85 9.81 -20.18 -11.57
N ASP A 86 8.72 -19.91 -10.88
CA ASP A 86 8.39 -20.48 -9.57
C ASP A 86 7.54 -21.77 -9.67
N GLN A 87 7.53 -22.43 -10.82
CA GLN A 87 6.86 -23.72 -10.98
C GLN A 87 7.44 -24.78 -10.03
N PHE A 88 6.58 -25.69 -9.60
CA PHE A 88 6.97 -26.82 -8.76
C PHE A 88 5.99 -27.97 -8.95
N TYR A 89 6.51 -29.19 -9.00
CA TYR A 89 5.71 -30.37 -9.28
C TYR A 89 5.83 -31.37 -8.15
N GLN A 90 4.73 -32.05 -7.85
CA GLN A 90 4.68 -33.19 -6.95
C GLN A 90 4.01 -34.34 -7.68
N LYS A 91 4.57 -35.54 -7.58
CA LYS A 91 4.03 -36.77 -8.17
C LYS A 91 3.83 -37.82 -7.10
N TYR A 92 2.74 -38.57 -7.23
CA TYR A 92 2.30 -39.58 -6.28
C TYR A 92 2.11 -40.92 -7.00
N THR A 93 2.77 -41.95 -6.49
CA THR A 93 2.60 -43.32 -6.98
C THR A 93 1.91 -44.15 -5.91
N TYR A 94 0.96 -44.98 -6.34
CA TYR A 94 0.13 -45.81 -5.47
C TYR A 94 0.34 -47.30 -5.76
N ASP A 95 0.13 -48.14 -4.77
CA ASP A 95 0.01 -49.59 -4.97
C ASP A 95 -1.38 -50.00 -5.48
N ALA A 96 -1.56 -51.31 -5.72
CA ALA A 96 -2.84 -51.87 -6.18
C ALA A 96 -4.02 -51.66 -5.20
N ASP A 97 -3.73 -51.39 -3.92
CA ASP A 97 -4.72 -51.11 -2.88
C ASP A 97 -4.98 -49.59 -2.74
N ASN A 98 -4.46 -48.77 -3.66
CA ASN A 98 -4.53 -47.30 -3.65
C ASN A 98 -3.87 -46.63 -2.42
N ARG A 99 -2.86 -47.27 -1.83
CA ARG A 99 -2.00 -46.67 -0.79
C ARG A 99 -0.80 -46.01 -1.42
N LEU A 100 -0.41 -44.85 -0.89
CA LEU A 100 0.71 -44.06 -1.41
C LEU A 100 2.03 -44.78 -1.13
N ILE A 101 2.80 -45.12 -2.17
CA ILE A 101 4.09 -45.83 -2.03
C ILE A 101 5.29 -44.96 -2.36
N GLN A 102 5.12 -43.87 -3.11
CA GLN A 102 6.22 -42.97 -3.46
C GLN A 102 5.74 -41.55 -3.73
N VAL A 103 6.55 -40.58 -3.31
CA VAL A 103 6.38 -39.15 -3.56
C VAL A 103 7.65 -38.62 -4.19
N GLU A 104 7.48 -37.84 -5.25
CA GLU A 104 8.57 -37.22 -5.98
C GLU A 104 8.28 -35.74 -6.20
N THR A 105 9.32 -34.91 -6.24
CA THR A 105 9.21 -33.50 -6.63
C THR A 105 10.09 -33.16 -7.82
N SER A 106 9.71 -32.09 -8.51
CA SER A 106 10.49 -31.56 -9.62
C SER A 106 10.34 -30.04 -9.72
N LYS A 107 11.37 -29.38 -10.26
CA LYS A 107 11.35 -27.94 -10.60
C LYS A 107 11.06 -27.68 -12.07
N ASP A 108 11.13 -28.70 -12.91
CA ASP A 108 11.00 -28.59 -14.36
C ASP A 108 9.99 -29.59 -14.96
N GLY A 109 9.52 -30.56 -14.17
CA GLY A 109 8.64 -31.63 -14.60
C GLY A 109 9.36 -32.76 -15.35
N LEU A 110 10.70 -32.67 -15.51
CA LEU A 110 11.52 -33.59 -16.29
C LEU A 110 12.42 -34.43 -15.39
N LEU A 111 13.18 -33.78 -14.51
CA LEU A 111 13.97 -34.46 -13.49
C LEU A 111 13.18 -34.52 -12.19
N TRP A 112 13.05 -35.73 -11.67
CA TRP A 112 12.26 -36.03 -10.48
C TRP A 112 13.19 -36.55 -9.41
N ASP A 113 13.14 -35.93 -8.23
CA ASP A 113 13.83 -36.37 -7.04
C ASP A 113 12.82 -37.11 -6.15
N ILE A 114 13.16 -38.30 -5.65
CA ILE A 114 12.31 -39.01 -4.69
C ILE A 114 12.44 -38.31 -3.33
N ASP A 115 11.32 -37.83 -2.78
CA ASP A 115 11.29 -37.21 -1.45
C ASP A 115 10.96 -38.22 -0.37
N ALA A 116 10.05 -39.16 -0.65
CA ALA A 116 9.71 -40.22 0.28
C ALA A 116 9.19 -41.49 -0.42
N GLY A 117 9.63 -42.65 0.06
CA GLY A 117 9.03 -43.95 -0.23
C GLY A 117 8.31 -44.52 0.99
N TYR A 118 7.24 -45.27 0.79
CA TYR A 118 6.42 -45.84 1.85
C TYR A 118 6.28 -47.36 1.71
N LYS A 119 6.37 -48.06 2.84
CA LYS A 119 6.06 -49.49 2.94
C LYS A 119 5.01 -49.70 4.02
N TYR A 120 4.10 -50.63 3.78
CA TYR A 120 3.00 -50.97 4.68
C TYR A 120 3.13 -52.42 5.14
N TYR A 121 2.65 -52.70 6.36
CA TYR A 121 2.41 -54.06 6.78
C TYR A 121 1.29 -54.70 5.95
N SER A 122 1.31 -56.02 5.80
CA SER A 122 0.26 -56.76 5.08
C SER A 122 -1.14 -56.52 5.64
N HIS A 123 -1.25 -56.17 6.92
CA HIS A 123 -2.52 -55.85 7.58
C HIS A 123 -2.91 -54.35 7.49
N GLY A 124 -2.14 -53.51 6.81
CA GLY A 124 -2.53 -52.15 6.42
C GLY A 124 -1.69 -50.98 6.97
N PRO A 125 -1.30 -50.95 8.26
CA PRO A 125 -0.57 -49.82 8.86
C PRO A 125 0.77 -49.54 8.18
N LEU A 126 1.21 -48.28 8.26
CA LEU A 126 2.49 -47.83 7.71
C LEU A 126 3.62 -48.52 8.47
N ALA A 127 4.49 -49.25 7.77
CA ALA A 127 5.63 -49.93 8.37
C ALA A 127 6.89 -49.06 8.31
N ARG A 128 7.13 -48.38 7.19
CA ARG A 128 8.36 -47.61 6.98
C ARG A 128 8.15 -46.41 6.05
N ILE A 129 8.87 -45.34 6.34
CA ILE A 129 9.14 -44.22 5.43
C ILE A 129 10.63 -44.22 5.10
N ASN A 130 11.00 -44.19 3.82
CA ASN A 130 12.35 -43.92 3.36
C ASN A 130 12.42 -42.48 2.87
N LEU A 131 13.24 -41.64 3.49
CA LEU A 131 13.32 -40.21 3.18
C LEU A 131 14.45 -39.89 2.20
N GLY A 132 14.12 -39.19 1.12
CA GLY A 132 15.04 -38.71 0.10
C GLY A 132 15.51 -39.78 -0.90
N ASP A 133 15.99 -39.31 -2.05
CA ASP A 133 16.43 -40.14 -3.18
C ASP A 133 17.66 -40.99 -2.85
N LEU A 134 18.54 -40.44 -2.02
CA LEU A 134 19.70 -41.16 -1.47
C LEU A 134 19.35 -41.95 -0.19
N SER A 135 18.07 -42.08 0.13
CA SER A 135 17.55 -42.76 1.33
C SER A 135 18.27 -42.33 2.61
N VAL A 136 18.27 -41.01 2.85
CA VAL A 136 19.01 -40.34 3.93
C VAL A 136 18.61 -40.84 5.30
N GLN A 137 17.35 -41.23 5.50
CA GLN A 137 16.85 -41.76 6.76
C GLN A 137 15.70 -42.74 6.55
N GLY A 138 15.71 -43.84 7.32
CA GLY A 138 14.55 -44.69 7.55
C GLY A 138 13.72 -44.20 8.74
N VAL A 139 12.40 -44.26 8.63
CA VAL A 139 11.51 -44.10 9.77
C VAL A 139 10.60 -45.33 9.84
N ASP A 140 10.87 -46.22 10.76
CA ASP A 140 10.19 -47.50 10.96
C ASP A 140 9.19 -47.42 12.11
N PHE A 141 8.03 -48.03 11.94
CA PHE A 141 6.91 -47.97 12.88
C PHE A 141 6.53 -49.37 13.35
N ALA A 142 6.44 -49.57 14.66
CA ALA A 142 5.89 -50.77 15.28
C ALA A 142 4.58 -50.47 16.00
N TYR A 143 3.66 -51.44 15.99
CA TYR A 143 2.35 -51.35 16.64
C TYR A 143 2.13 -52.54 17.56
N ASN A 144 1.32 -52.37 18.60
CA ASN A 144 0.81 -53.50 19.38
C ASN A 144 -0.40 -54.17 18.70
N LEU A 145 -0.90 -55.27 19.28
CA LEU A 145 -2.06 -56.01 18.74
C LEU A 145 -3.35 -55.17 18.64
N GLN A 146 -3.48 -54.13 19.46
CA GLN A 146 -4.60 -53.18 19.42
C GLN A 146 -4.45 -52.13 18.30
N GLY A 147 -3.32 -52.12 17.59
CA GLY A 147 -3.01 -51.13 16.55
C GLY A 147 -2.49 -49.80 17.10
N TRP A 148 -2.15 -49.71 18.40
CA TRP A 148 -1.53 -48.52 18.97
C TRP A 148 -0.05 -48.46 18.62
N LEU A 149 0.44 -47.27 18.28
CA LEU A 149 1.85 -47.04 17.99
C LEU A 149 2.70 -47.41 19.20
N LYS A 150 3.62 -48.36 19.03
CA LYS A 150 4.47 -48.86 20.09
C LYS A 150 5.87 -48.25 20.04
N SER A 151 6.44 -48.12 18.86
CA SER A 151 7.79 -47.58 18.68
C SER A 151 7.96 -46.94 17.31
N ILE A 152 8.86 -45.94 17.25
CA ILE A 152 9.46 -45.42 16.04
C ILE A 152 10.97 -45.73 16.11
N ASN A 153 11.52 -46.40 15.08
CA ASN A 153 12.94 -46.75 14.94
C ASN A 153 13.51 -47.67 16.05
N GLY A 154 12.65 -48.36 16.78
CA GLY A 154 13.05 -49.42 17.71
C GLY A 154 13.60 -48.98 19.07
N ASP A 155 14.26 -49.93 19.77
CA ASP A 155 14.83 -49.76 21.11
C ASP A 155 16.33 -49.49 21.14
N THR A 156 16.78 -48.93 22.26
CA THR A 156 18.09 -48.31 22.38
C THR A 156 19.31 -49.22 22.55
N PRO A 157 19.29 -50.46 23.12
CA PRO A 157 20.51 -51.23 23.41
C PRO A 157 21.44 -51.49 22.23
N HIS A 158 20.84 -51.84 21.09
CA HIS A 158 21.52 -52.55 20.03
C HIS A 158 21.05 -51.98 18.69
N PRO A 159 21.71 -50.92 18.19
CA PRO A 159 21.66 -50.47 16.80
C PRO A 159 21.48 -51.58 15.75
N ALA A 160 22.13 -52.72 15.95
CA ALA A 160 22.04 -53.87 15.05
C ALA A 160 20.65 -54.55 15.00
N ASN A 161 19.79 -54.29 15.98
CA ASN A 161 18.44 -54.85 16.13
C ASN A 161 17.35 -53.80 15.86
N ASP A 162 17.68 -52.74 15.12
CA ASP A 162 16.68 -51.87 14.54
C ASP A 162 15.76 -52.66 13.59
N ILE A 163 14.47 -52.32 13.61
CA ILE A 163 13.40 -52.89 12.76
C ILE A 163 13.79 -52.78 11.29
N GLY A 164 14.43 -51.68 10.94
CA GLY A 164 14.92 -51.33 9.63
C GLY A 164 16.28 -51.87 9.24
N GLN A 165 17.04 -52.38 10.21
CA GLN A 165 18.42 -52.87 10.07
C GLN A 165 19.34 -51.85 9.37
N ASP A 166 19.17 -50.58 9.69
CA ASP A 166 19.98 -49.49 9.14
C ASP A 166 21.37 -49.37 9.80
N GLU A 167 21.53 -49.83 11.05
CA GLU A 167 22.76 -49.69 11.85
C GLU A 167 23.53 -51.00 12.14
N GLY A 168 23.22 -52.11 11.45
CA GLY A 168 23.85 -53.41 11.68
C GLY A 168 25.28 -53.58 11.13
N SER A 169 26.19 -54.14 11.93
CA SER A 169 27.61 -54.48 11.60
C SER A 169 27.81 -55.59 10.54
N GLY A 170 26.80 -55.88 9.72
CA GLY A 170 26.82 -56.87 8.65
C GLY A 170 26.66 -56.20 7.30
N GLY A 171 27.74 -55.64 6.77
CA GLY A 171 27.77 -55.04 5.45
C GLY A 171 27.32 -56.02 4.35
N ASN A 172 26.20 -55.70 3.71
CA ASN A 172 26.00 -55.68 2.26
C ASN A 172 24.52 -55.42 1.95
N GLY A 173 24.15 -54.14 1.75
CA GLY A 173 22.97 -53.82 0.94
C GLY A 173 22.07 -52.68 1.41
N ASN A 174 22.15 -52.21 2.66
CA ASN A 174 21.30 -51.10 3.11
C ASN A 174 21.98 -49.75 2.80
N LEU A 175 21.30 -48.89 2.04
CA LEU A 175 21.78 -47.58 1.60
C LEU A 175 21.59 -46.47 2.66
N ASN A 176 20.89 -46.77 3.76
CA ASN A 176 20.41 -45.78 4.72
C ASN A 176 21.46 -45.45 5.78
N GLN A 177 21.50 -44.19 6.21
CA GLN A 177 22.29 -43.77 7.37
C GLN A 177 21.66 -44.27 8.67
N PRO A 178 22.44 -44.33 9.77
CA PRO A 178 21.93 -44.57 11.12
C PRO A 178 20.73 -43.68 11.51
N ASP A 179 19.81 -44.25 12.28
CA ASP A 179 18.64 -43.60 12.82
C ASP A 179 18.96 -42.38 13.70
N LEU A 180 18.47 -41.22 13.28
CA LEU A 180 18.69 -39.96 14.00
C LEU A 180 17.86 -39.83 15.29
N PHE A 181 16.76 -40.56 15.42
CA PHE A 181 15.92 -40.53 16.61
C PHE A 181 15.16 -41.84 16.80
N ARG A 182 14.82 -42.14 18.06
CA ARG A 182 13.99 -43.28 18.44
C ARG A 182 12.95 -42.88 19.47
N SER A 183 11.80 -43.54 19.46
CA SER A 183 10.78 -43.36 20.49
C SER A 183 10.07 -44.67 20.81
N THR A 184 9.74 -44.88 22.08
CA THR A 184 8.95 -46.02 22.53
C THR A 184 7.83 -45.53 23.46
N LEU A 185 6.62 -46.04 23.24
CA LEU A 185 5.43 -45.72 24.03
C LEU A 185 5.02 -46.92 24.87
N TYR A 186 4.51 -46.67 26.08
CA TYR A 186 4.03 -47.68 27.00
C TYR A 186 2.61 -47.37 27.45
N TYR A 187 1.75 -48.37 27.40
CA TYR A 187 0.33 -48.28 27.75
C TYR A 187 0.04 -49.08 29.02
N TYR A 188 0.36 -50.38 29.01
CA TYR A 188 0.20 -51.28 30.14
C TYR A 188 1.39 -52.24 30.26
N ASN A 189 1.50 -52.94 31.39
CA ASN A 189 2.60 -53.90 31.58
C ASN A 189 2.48 -55.04 30.56
N ASN A 190 3.58 -55.36 29.87
CA ASN A 190 3.62 -56.36 28.80
C ASN A 190 2.68 -56.00 27.62
N ASP A 191 2.62 -54.72 27.25
CA ASP A 191 1.82 -54.21 26.13
C ASP A 191 2.38 -54.52 24.74
N TYR A 192 3.58 -55.09 24.67
CA TYR A 192 4.19 -55.53 23.44
C TYR A 192 4.90 -56.86 23.65
N LYS A 193 4.67 -57.79 22.73
CA LYS A 193 5.42 -59.04 22.62
C LYS A 193 5.64 -59.31 21.14
N PRO A 194 6.88 -59.56 20.69
CA PRO A 194 7.12 -59.94 19.30
C PRO A 194 6.42 -61.27 18.98
N ILE A 195 5.97 -61.42 17.73
CA ILE A 195 5.15 -62.55 17.28
C ILE A 195 5.90 -63.89 17.42
N ASP A 196 7.23 -63.89 17.30
CA ASP A 196 8.06 -65.10 17.33
C ASP A 196 8.85 -65.26 18.64
N ALA A 197 8.12 -65.38 19.76
CA ALA A 197 8.68 -65.34 21.10
C ALA A 197 9.41 -66.62 21.58
N SER A 198 9.67 -67.61 20.70
CA SER A 198 10.60 -68.71 21.01
C SER A 198 12.05 -68.23 21.15
N ASP A 199 12.34 -66.98 20.80
CA ASP A 199 13.66 -66.36 20.81
C ASP A 199 14.00 -65.59 22.10
N ASN A 200 13.38 -65.98 23.23
CA ASN A 200 13.75 -65.45 24.55
C ASN A 200 14.98 -66.16 25.15
N ASP A 201 15.55 -67.16 24.47
CA ASP A 201 16.74 -67.89 24.91
C ASP A 201 18.00 -67.26 24.32
N VAL A 202 18.42 -66.18 24.96
CA VAL A 202 19.81 -65.75 25.17
C VAL A 202 20.85 -66.52 24.32
N MET A 203 21.38 -65.87 23.29
CA MET A 203 22.77 -66.00 22.82
C MET A 203 23.24 -67.35 22.24
N THR A 204 22.38 -68.27 21.79
CA THR A 204 22.88 -69.58 21.27
C THR A 204 22.80 -69.77 19.76
N ASN A 205 21.99 -69.00 19.03
CA ASN A 205 21.93 -69.06 17.57
C ASN A 205 21.83 -67.64 17.02
N ASN A 206 22.47 -67.35 15.89
CA ASN A 206 22.63 -66.02 15.26
C ASN A 206 21.33 -65.34 14.77
N ASN A 207 20.19 -65.57 15.42
CA ASN A 207 18.92 -64.92 15.13
C ASN A 207 18.59 -64.08 16.36
N GLU A 208 18.88 -62.78 16.29
CA GLU A 208 18.41 -61.83 17.29
C GLU A 208 17.02 -61.31 16.86
N PRO A 209 16.08 -61.07 17.79
CA PRO A 209 14.77 -60.55 17.45
C PRO A 209 14.88 -59.15 16.80
N LEU A 210 14.25 -58.97 15.65
CA LEU A 210 14.25 -57.72 14.83
C LEU A 210 13.76 -56.47 15.55
N LEU A 211 13.05 -56.62 16.67
CA LEU A 211 12.67 -55.51 17.54
C LEU A 211 12.57 -56.02 18.96
N ARG A 212 13.50 -55.59 19.80
CA ARG A 212 13.38 -55.74 21.25
C ARG A 212 12.76 -54.46 21.80
N ILE A 213 11.93 -54.56 22.83
CA ILE A 213 11.50 -53.40 23.62
C ILE A 213 11.48 -53.89 25.07
N PRO A 214 12.27 -53.30 25.98
CA PRO A 214 12.31 -53.80 27.35
C PRO A 214 10.97 -53.59 28.05
N ASP A 215 10.39 -54.67 28.58
CA ASP A 215 9.21 -54.56 29.43
C ASP A 215 9.50 -53.66 30.64
N GLN A 216 8.75 -52.57 30.73
CA GLN A 216 8.79 -51.67 31.88
C GLN A 216 7.75 -52.09 32.91
N GLN A 217 8.15 -52.11 34.17
CA GLN A 217 7.20 -52.20 35.27
C GLN A 217 6.57 -50.83 35.48
N LEU A 218 5.47 -50.58 34.78
CA LEU A 218 4.72 -49.34 34.90
C LEU A 218 4.04 -49.31 36.27
N GLY A 219 4.07 -48.15 36.92
CA GLY A 219 3.33 -47.93 38.16
C GLY A 219 1.81 -48.04 37.98
N ARG A 220 1.32 -47.92 36.73
CA ARG A 220 -0.09 -48.06 36.35
C ARG A 220 -0.20 -48.64 34.94
N SER A 221 -1.18 -49.51 34.72
CA SER A 221 -1.50 -50.03 33.39
C SER A 221 -2.77 -49.37 32.86
N LEU A 222 -2.70 -48.77 31.67
CA LEU A 222 -3.81 -48.09 31.00
C LEU A 222 -4.21 -48.85 29.74
N TYR A 223 -5.40 -49.45 29.76
CA TYR A 223 -5.95 -50.26 28.66
C TYR A 223 -6.91 -49.47 27.75
N ASN A 224 -6.96 -48.15 27.91
CA ASN A 224 -7.87 -47.26 27.18
C ASN A 224 -7.16 -46.46 26.06
N GLY A 225 -5.92 -46.82 25.72
CA GLY A 225 -5.11 -46.14 24.70
C GLY A 225 -4.38 -44.89 25.19
N ASN A 226 -4.51 -44.52 26.47
CA ASN A 226 -3.68 -43.46 27.05
C ASN A 226 -2.25 -43.94 27.22
N ILE A 227 -1.29 -43.10 26.81
CA ILE A 227 0.13 -43.36 27.01
C ILE A 227 0.46 -43.18 28.49
N THR A 228 0.88 -44.26 29.15
CA THR A 228 1.33 -44.23 30.55
C THR A 228 2.75 -43.70 30.63
N ALA A 229 3.63 -44.12 29.72
CA ALA A 229 4.99 -43.64 29.69
C ALA A 229 5.55 -43.59 28.27
N ALA A 230 6.60 -42.80 28.07
CA ALA A 230 7.31 -42.70 26.81
C ALA A 230 8.83 -42.61 27.05
N VAL A 231 9.62 -43.25 26.20
CA VAL A 231 11.06 -43.02 26.08
C VAL A 231 11.29 -42.29 24.77
N THR A 232 12.03 -41.19 24.82
CA THR A 232 12.48 -40.47 23.63
C THR A 232 14.00 -40.44 23.62
N ILE A 233 14.61 -40.86 22.52
CA ILE A 233 16.07 -40.80 22.32
C ILE A 233 16.32 -39.95 21.07
N PRO A 234 16.60 -38.65 21.25
CA PRO A 234 16.87 -37.75 20.13
C PRO A 234 18.36 -37.77 19.84
N GLY A 235 18.82 -38.62 18.91
CA GLY A 235 20.19 -38.66 18.38
C GLY A 235 21.30 -38.25 19.36
N TYR A 236 21.77 -37.00 19.24
CA TYR A 236 22.88 -36.43 20.02
C TYR A 236 22.53 -36.00 21.45
N PHE A 237 21.27 -36.07 21.87
CA PHE A 237 20.82 -35.65 23.19
C PHE A 237 20.60 -36.86 24.11
N PRO A 238 20.78 -36.69 25.43
CA PRO A 238 20.44 -37.72 26.40
C PRO A 238 18.99 -38.18 26.24
N SER A 239 18.78 -39.49 26.38
CA SER A 239 17.43 -40.06 26.38
C SER A 239 16.59 -39.50 27.54
N LEU A 240 15.27 -39.46 27.33
CA LEU A 240 14.31 -38.94 28.29
C LEU A 240 13.15 -39.91 28.44
N TYR A 241 12.95 -40.40 29.66
CA TYR A 241 11.79 -41.17 30.04
C TYR A 241 10.75 -40.24 30.69
N THR A 242 9.51 -40.33 30.23
CA THR A 242 8.39 -39.54 30.71
C THR A 242 7.29 -40.46 31.21
N ASP A 243 6.88 -40.26 32.46
CA ASP A 243 5.74 -40.93 33.11
C ASP A 243 4.55 -39.97 33.16
N TYR A 244 3.41 -40.38 32.62
CA TYR A 244 2.16 -39.64 32.64
C TYR A 244 1.18 -40.24 33.64
N THR A 245 0.60 -39.39 34.48
CA THR A 245 -0.50 -39.76 35.38
C THR A 245 -1.74 -38.97 35.02
N TYR A 246 -2.87 -39.65 34.91
CA TYR A 246 -4.15 -39.04 34.57
C TYR A 246 -5.09 -39.01 35.78
N ASP A 247 -6.09 -38.14 35.74
CA ASP A 247 -7.28 -38.27 36.58
C ASP A 247 -8.34 -39.21 35.95
N GLN A 248 -9.46 -39.40 36.64
CA GLN A 248 -10.55 -40.29 36.20
C GLN A 248 -11.20 -39.86 34.87
N LEU A 249 -11.00 -38.62 34.42
CA LEU A 249 -11.50 -38.09 33.15
C LEU A 249 -10.44 -38.11 32.04
N ASN A 250 -9.34 -38.86 32.24
CA ASN A 250 -8.23 -38.97 31.29
C ASN A 250 -7.49 -37.65 31.02
N ARG A 251 -7.46 -36.72 31.98
CA ARG A 251 -6.67 -35.49 31.88
C ARG A 251 -5.32 -35.66 32.59
N ILE A 252 -4.23 -35.21 31.97
CA ILE A 252 -2.87 -35.34 32.53
C ILE A 252 -2.76 -34.51 33.81
N ARG A 253 -2.53 -35.16 34.95
CA ARG A 253 -2.26 -34.54 36.26
C ARG A 253 -0.78 -34.32 36.51
N TYR A 254 0.05 -35.26 36.09
CA TYR A 254 1.49 -35.21 36.28
C TYR A 254 2.19 -35.73 35.03
N ALA A 255 3.25 -35.03 34.64
CA ALA A 255 4.27 -35.51 33.72
C ALA A 255 5.60 -35.48 34.49
N THR A 256 6.16 -36.65 34.78
CA THR A 256 7.40 -36.78 35.53
C THR A 256 8.49 -37.31 34.62
N TYR A 257 9.69 -36.74 34.71
CA TYR A 257 10.75 -36.93 33.74
C TYR A 257 11.98 -37.51 34.39
N LYS A 258 12.38 -38.68 33.93
CA LYS A 258 13.56 -39.39 34.42
C LYS A 258 14.56 -39.49 33.30
N LEU A 259 15.83 -39.43 33.67
CA LEU A 259 16.92 -39.70 32.75
C LEU A 259 17.17 -41.21 32.83
N PRO A 260 16.90 -41.96 31.74
CA PRO A 260 17.19 -43.38 31.73
C PRO A 260 18.70 -43.57 31.73
N ASP A 261 19.18 -44.42 32.63
CA ASP A 261 20.56 -44.89 32.56
C ASP A 261 20.69 -45.90 31.42
N TYR A 262 21.63 -45.63 30.52
CA TYR A 262 21.85 -46.42 29.32
C TYR A 262 23.22 -47.09 29.32
N ASP A 263 23.23 -48.40 29.55
CA ASP A 263 24.41 -49.26 29.40
C ASP A 263 24.27 -50.10 28.12
N PRO A 264 25.04 -49.82 27.07
CA PRO A 264 24.97 -50.55 25.79
C PRO A 264 25.36 -52.03 25.89
N ASN A 265 25.93 -52.48 27.02
CA ASN A 265 26.44 -53.84 27.18
C ASN A 265 25.53 -54.74 28.04
N THR A 266 24.44 -54.22 28.61
CA THR A 266 23.54 -55.02 29.45
C THR A 266 22.11 -55.00 28.93
N THR A 267 21.34 -56.04 29.27
CA THR A 267 19.99 -56.26 28.74
C THR A 267 18.87 -55.58 29.54
N SER A 268 19.21 -54.71 30.52
CA SER A 268 18.34 -54.31 31.64
C SER A 268 18.12 -52.79 31.77
N ILE A 269 17.93 -52.11 30.65
CA ILE A 269 18.41 -50.73 30.44
C ILE A 269 17.42 -49.60 30.77
N LEU A 270 16.44 -49.82 31.64
CA LEU A 270 15.48 -48.78 32.00
C LEU A 270 15.05 -48.85 33.47
N ARG A 271 15.76 -49.62 34.31
CA ARG A 271 15.35 -49.87 35.71
C ARG A 271 15.97 -48.93 36.73
N SER A 272 17.14 -48.36 36.46
CA SER A 272 17.87 -47.50 37.40
C SER A 272 17.87 -46.06 36.90
N PHE A 273 16.91 -45.25 37.36
CA PHE A 273 16.80 -43.83 37.01
C PHE A 273 17.77 -42.93 37.82
N THR A 274 18.91 -43.47 38.24
CA THR A 274 19.72 -42.97 39.38
C THR A 274 21.14 -42.54 39.01
N GLN A 275 21.55 -42.68 37.75
CA GLN A 275 22.92 -42.39 37.30
C GLN A 275 22.95 -41.40 36.14
N TRP A 276 23.94 -40.51 36.16
CA TRP A 276 24.27 -39.61 35.06
C TRP A 276 25.74 -39.80 34.69
N ASN A 277 26.02 -40.19 33.44
CA ASN A 277 27.38 -40.44 32.96
C ASN A 277 28.17 -41.45 33.83
N GLY A 278 27.51 -42.52 34.28
CA GLY A 278 28.11 -43.56 35.14
C GLY A 278 28.45 -43.13 36.57
N GLN A 279 27.98 -41.95 37.03
CA GLN A 279 28.15 -41.48 38.40
C GLN A 279 26.80 -41.38 39.14
N THR A 280 26.72 -42.04 40.30
CA THR A 280 25.62 -41.89 41.25
C THR A 280 25.71 -40.53 41.94
N ALA A 281 24.67 -39.70 41.87
CA ALA A 281 24.62 -38.40 42.53
C ALA A 281 24.50 -38.57 44.07
N THR A 282 25.62 -38.65 44.78
CA THR A 282 25.66 -39.05 46.20
C THR A 282 25.57 -37.91 47.22
N SER A 283 25.33 -36.66 46.81
CA SER A 283 25.18 -35.56 47.78
C SER A 283 24.47 -34.34 47.18
N GLN A 284 23.16 -34.24 47.37
CA GLN A 284 22.38 -33.02 47.11
C GLN A 284 21.33 -32.79 48.21
N PRO A 285 20.98 -31.53 48.53
CA PRO A 285 20.05 -31.18 49.61
C PRO A 285 18.65 -31.79 49.38
N SER A 286 17.96 -32.15 50.48
CA SER A 286 16.70 -32.92 50.54
C SER A 286 15.48 -32.40 49.75
N TRP A 287 15.62 -31.33 48.96
CA TRP A 287 14.55 -30.72 48.16
C TRP A 287 14.71 -30.93 46.65
N VAL A 288 15.82 -31.51 46.20
CA VAL A 288 16.10 -31.84 44.79
C VAL A 288 15.98 -33.36 44.62
N HIS A 289 14.91 -33.81 43.96
CA HIS A 289 14.83 -35.18 43.46
C HIS A 289 15.54 -35.20 42.10
N THR A 290 16.73 -35.78 42.04
CA THR A 290 17.58 -35.93 40.84
C THR A 290 16.86 -36.61 39.68
N ASP A 291 15.80 -37.36 39.96
CA ASP A 291 15.10 -38.21 38.99
C ASP A 291 13.82 -37.56 38.45
N ASN A 292 13.61 -36.25 38.68
CA ASN A 292 12.37 -35.58 38.26
C ASN A 292 12.53 -34.09 37.96
N ILE A 293 13.61 -33.75 37.25
CA ILE A 293 14.13 -32.39 37.07
C ILE A 293 13.24 -31.47 36.20
N TYR A 294 12.43 -32.05 35.31
CA TYR A 294 11.50 -31.31 34.42
C TYR A 294 10.02 -31.50 34.78
N ARG A 295 9.74 -31.98 36.00
CA ARG A 295 8.37 -32.38 36.38
C ARG A 295 7.37 -31.27 36.17
N THR A 296 6.22 -31.65 35.63
CA THR A 296 5.08 -30.77 35.45
C THR A 296 3.86 -31.34 36.13
N SER A 297 3.07 -30.47 36.76
CA SER A 297 1.78 -30.85 37.33
C SER A 297 0.69 -29.88 36.94
N TYR A 298 -0.51 -30.41 36.75
CA TYR A 298 -1.69 -29.68 36.32
C TYR A 298 -2.83 -29.90 37.31
N ASN A 299 -3.59 -28.84 37.58
CA ASN A 299 -4.83 -28.94 38.31
C ASN A 299 -5.96 -28.35 37.49
N TYR A 300 -7.10 -29.03 37.46
CA TYR A 300 -8.27 -28.65 36.69
C TYR A 300 -9.44 -28.34 37.61
N ASP A 301 -10.36 -27.49 37.15
CA ASP A 301 -11.70 -27.45 37.73
C ASP A 301 -12.57 -28.60 37.23
N ARG A 302 -13.85 -28.58 37.60
CA ARG A 302 -14.82 -29.62 37.21
C ARG A 302 -15.17 -29.54 35.72
N ASP A 303 -15.04 -28.37 35.09
CA ASP A 303 -15.39 -28.13 33.68
C ASP A 303 -14.20 -28.36 32.72
N GLY A 304 -13.00 -28.61 33.27
CA GLY A 304 -11.81 -28.95 32.48
C GLY A 304 -10.83 -27.80 32.27
N ASN A 305 -11.08 -26.62 32.84
CA ASN A 305 -10.15 -25.51 32.76
C ASN A 305 -8.94 -25.75 33.67
N ILE A 306 -7.75 -25.38 33.21
CA ILE A 306 -6.52 -25.48 34.00
C ILE A 306 -6.54 -24.40 35.09
N LYS A 307 -6.62 -24.77 36.36
CA LYS A 307 -6.52 -23.84 37.51
C LYS A 307 -5.07 -23.54 37.90
N LYS A 308 -4.18 -24.53 37.79
CA LYS A 308 -2.77 -24.39 38.20
C LYS A 308 -1.87 -25.20 37.28
N LEU A 309 -0.70 -24.64 37.00
CA LEU A 309 0.42 -25.31 36.34
C LEU A 309 1.67 -25.03 37.16
N MET A 310 2.38 -26.09 37.55
CA MET A 310 3.71 -25.99 38.16
C MET A 310 4.70 -26.69 37.26
N ARG A 311 5.72 -25.98 36.80
CA ARG A 311 6.82 -26.53 36.00
C ARG A 311 8.15 -26.36 36.73
N TYR A 312 8.97 -27.40 36.67
CA TYR A 312 10.33 -27.39 37.17
C TYR A 312 11.31 -27.45 35.99
N GLY A 313 12.47 -26.87 36.17
CA GLY A 313 13.56 -26.92 35.20
C GLY A 313 14.90 -27.02 35.89
N LEU A 314 15.89 -27.55 35.16
CA LEU A 314 17.28 -27.59 35.60
C LEU A 314 18.00 -26.30 35.15
N LYS A 315 18.54 -25.53 36.10
CA LYS A 315 19.57 -24.52 35.78
C LYS A 315 20.89 -25.23 35.59
N HIS A 316 21.54 -24.88 34.49
CA HIS A 316 22.87 -25.32 34.19
C HIS A 316 23.92 -24.25 34.59
N ASN A 317 25.07 -24.64 35.15
CA ASN A 317 26.17 -23.69 35.47
C ASN A 317 27.00 -23.29 34.23
N ASP A 318 27.33 -24.22 33.32
CA ASP A 318 27.90 -24.01 31.97
C ASP A 318 27.35 -25.00 30.94
N MET A 319 26.83 -24.59 29.77
CA MET A 319 26.07 -25.37 28.74
C MET A 319 26.46 -26.85 28.43
N TYR A 320 27.64 -27.33 28.86
CA TYR A 320 28.15 -28.70 28.65
C TYR A 320 28.22 -29.58 29.92
N ASN A 321 28.13 -29.03 31.13
CA ASN A 321 28.32 -29.79 32.40
C ASN A 321 27.08 -29.91 33.32
N TYR A 322 26.20 -30.87 33.03
CA TYR A 322 24.89 -31.04 33.70
C TYR A 322 24.98 -31.59 35.13
N ALA A 323 26.13 -32.15 35.52
CA ALA A 323 26.32 -32.88 36.78
C ALA A 323 26.17 -32.01 38.04
N ASN A 324 26.26 -30.68 37.90
CA ASN A 324 26.16 -29.71 38.99
C ASN A 324 24.93 -28.79 38.88
N GLY A 325 23.97 -29.12 38.02
CA GLY A 325 22.77 -28.31 37.80
C GLY A 325 21.82 -28.34 38.99
N GLN A 326 21.18 -27.19 39.29
CA GLN A 326 20.19 -27.08 40.37
C GLN A 326 18.78 -27.01 39.78
N VAL A 327 17.83 -27.75 40.35
CA VAL A 327 16.42 -27.75 39.93
C VAL A 327 15.68 -26.59 40.58
N TYR A 328 15.00 -25.79 39.79
CA TYR A 328 14.17 -24.68 40.25
C TYR A 328 12.74 -24.82 39.76
N ILE A 329 11.81 -24.15 40.45
CA ILE A 329 10.49 -23.89 39.89
C ILE A 329 10.68 -22.88 38.76
N MET A 330 10.43 -23.32 37.54
CA MET A 330 10.46 -22.50 36.34
C MET A 330 9.19 -21.64 36.31
N ASP A 331 8.02 -22.27 36.48
CA ASP A 331 6.73 -21.58 36.53
C ASP A 331 5.89 -22.05 37.70
N SER A 332 5.17 -21.10 38.30
CA SER A 332 4.14 -21.33 39.32
C SER A 332 2.86 -20.60 38.90
N LEU A 333 2.23 -21.10 37.85
CA LEU A 333 1.07 -20.49 37.23
C LEU A 333 -0.22 -20.86 37.97
N GLN A 334 -1.00 -19.84 38.34
CA GLN A 334 -2.38 -19.98 38.77
C GLN A 334 -3.27 -19.15 37.86
N TYR A 335 -4.33 -19.77 37.34
CA TYR A 335 -5.24 -19.19 36.37
C TYR A 335 -6.54 -18.78 37.06
N TYR A 336 -7.06 -17.62 36.67
CA TYR A 336 -8.28 -17.03 37.22
C TYR A 336 -9.29 -16.84 36.09
N TYR A 337 -10.46 -17.44 36.25
CA TYR A 337 -11.55 -17.40 35.29
C TYR A 337 -12.65 -16.46 35.78
N GLN A 338 -13.52 -16.01 34.87
CA GLN A 338 -14.63 -15.13 35.22
C GLN A 338 -15.58 -15.82 36.21
N LEU A 339 -15.84 -15.17 37.34
CA LEU A 339 -16.68 -15.70 38.42
C LEU A 339 -18.08 -15.07 38.41
N GLU A 340 -19.08 -15.86 38.81
CA GLU A 340 -20.40 -15.41 39.26
C GLU A 340 -20.56 -15.90 40.71
N GLY A 341 -20.44 -14.99 41.68
CA GLY A 341 -20.29 -15.36 43.09
C GLY A 341 -18.97 -16.10 43.34
N THR A 342 -19.05 -17.36 43.80
CA THR A 342 -17.87 -18.21 44.12
C THR A 342 -17.59 -19.27 43.05
N ILE A 343 -18.41 -19.37 42.01
CA ILE A 343 -18.29 -20.34 40.92
C ILE A 343 -17.86 -19.64 39.62
N ASN A 344 -17.22 -20.37 38.72
CA ASN A 344 -16.92 -19.85 37.39
C ASN A 344 -18.23 -19.61 36.64
N ALA A 345 -18.46 -18.39 36.18
CA ALA A 345 -19.60 -18.03 35.32
C ALA A 345 -19.39 -18.56 33.90
N THR A 346 -18.14 -18.54 33.44
CA THR A 346 -17.74 -18.97 32.10
C THR A 346 -16.33 -19.56 32.12
N ASN A 347 -15.93 -20.24 31.03
CA ASN A 347 -14.57 -20.74 30.83
C ASN A 347 -13.58 -19.66 30.33
N ARG A 348 -13.94 -18.37 30.42
CA ARG A 348 -13.10 -17.25 29.96
C ARG A 348 -12.05 -16.91 31.02
N LEU A 349 -10.77 -17.01 30.66
CA LEU A 349 -9.65 -16.65 31.53
C LEU A 349 -9.60 -15.13 31.68
N ILE A 350 -9.70 -14.59 32.89
CA ILE A 350 -9.60 -13.15 33.14
C ILE A 350 -8.18 -12.70 33.48
N ASN A 351 -7.39 -13.57 34.11
CA ASN A 351 -6.02 -13.28 34.50
C ASN A 351 -5.24 -14.56 34.87
N TYR A 352 -3.93 -14.47 35.05
CA TYR A 352 -3.11 -15.50 35.70
C TYR A 352 -2.07 -14.85 36.62
N THR A 353 -1.49 -15.61 37.54
CA THR A 353 -0.28 -15.22 38.29
C THR A 353 0.81 -16.22 38.00
N ASP A 354 2.05 -15.77 37.84
CA ASP A 354 3.24 -16.60 37.95
C ASP A 354 4.04 -16.20 39.20
N LYS A 355 4.16 -17.13 40.16
CA LYS A 355 4.85 -16.92 41.44
C LYS A 355 6.24 -17.54 41.49
N SER A 356 6.83 -17.93 40.37
CA SER A 356 8.20 -18.45 40.36
C SER A 356 9.18 -17.33 40.80
N TYR A 357 9.96 -17.58 41.86
CA TYR A 357 10.92 -16.63 42.44
C TYR A 357 12.29 -16.68 41.77
N HIS A 358 12.36 -17.34 40.63
CA HIS A 358 13.54 -17.66 39.90
C HIS A 358 14.34 -16.41 39.39
N GLN A 359 13.81 -15.19 39.58
CA GLN A 359 14.37 -13.92 39.10
C GLN A 359 14.83 -12.94 40.20
N THR A 360 14.74 -13.25 41.50
CA THR A 360 15.10 -12.28 42.56
C THR A 360 16.60 -12.16 42.84
N LEU A 361 17.46 -12.84 42.07
CA LEU A 361 18.92 -12.81 42.21
C LEU A 361 19.55 -12.39 40.88
N SER A 362 20.66 -11.65 40.92
CA SER A 362 21.36 -11.03 39.77
C SER A 362 21.94 -12.01 38.71
N SER A 363 21.58 -13.29 38.78
CA SER A 363 21.87 -14.31 37.76
C SER A 363 20.58 -15.08 37.46
N THR A 364 19.74 -14.59 36.54
CA THR A 364 18.47 -15.24 36.20
C THR A 364 18.75 -16.62 35.59
N ASN A 365 18.20 -17.70 36.17
CA ASN A 365 18.49 -19.10 35.76
C ASN A 365 17.75 -19.56 34.47
N PHE A 366 16.83 -18.76 33.93
CA PHE A 366 15.91 -18.96 32.79
C PHE A 366 15.50 -17.56 32.27
N ASN A 367 16.40 -16.89 31.55
CA ASN A 367 16.22 -15.51 31.08
C ASN A 367 15.28 -15.37 29.85
N ASN A 368 14.92 -16.50 29.22
CA ASN A 368 14.05 -16.61 28.04
C ASN A 368 12.63 -17.11 28.38
N ASP A 369 12.27 -17.16 29.66
CA ASP A 369 10.99 -17.68 30.15
C ASP A 369 9.97 -16.58 30.47
N VAL A 370 8.71 -16.97 30.67
CA VAL A 370 7.64 -16.09 31.18
C VAL A 370 8.09 -15.46 32.49
N GLN A 371 7.92 -14.14 32.59
CA GLN A 371 8.38 -13.43 33.78
C GLN A 371 7.41 -13.58 34.94
N LYS A 372 7.97 -13.57 36.17
CA LYS A 372 7.18 -13.54 37.41
C LYS A 372 6.13 -12.44 37.31
N PHE A 373 4.88 -12.82 37.51
CA PHE A 373 3.73 -11.91 37.46
C PHE A 373 2.81 -12.21 38.64
N ASP A 374 2.94 -11.44 39.72
CA ASP A 374 2.13 -11.60 40.94
C ASP A 374 1.48 -10.27 41.31
N PRO A 375 0.42 -9.84 40.59
CA PRO A 375 -0.27 -8.59 40.88
C PRO A 375 -0.94 -8.64 42.27
N PRO A 376 -1.03 -7.50 42.99
CA PRO A 376 -1.67 -7.44 44.32
C PRO A 376 -3.10 -7.97 44.35
N ASN A 377 -3.85 -7.83 43.25
CA ASN A 377 -5.18 -8.40 43.09
C ASN A 377 -5.27 -9.15 41.74
N PRO A 378 -5.23 -10.50 41.74
CA PRO A 378 -5.29 -11.30 40.52
C PRO A 378 -6.71 -11.42 39.93
N LEU A 379 -7.74 -10.93 40.62
CA LEU A 379 -9.13 -10.94 40.12
C LEU A 379 -9.44 -9.75 39.19
N VAL A 380 -8.51 -8.79 39.06
CA VAL A 380 -8.64 -7.72 38.07
C VAL A 380 -8.44 -8.32 36.67
N SER A 381 -9.40 -8.08 35.78
CA SER A 381 -9.37 -8.60 34.41
C SER A 381 -8.24 -7.95 33.60
N ARG A 382 -7.41 -8.81 33.01
CA ARG A 382 -6.34 -8.49 32.06
C ARG A 382 -6.74 -8.83 30.63
N PHE A 383 -7.46 -9.94 30.48
CA PHE A 383 -8.01 -10.43 29.23
C PHE A 383 -9.47 -10.01 29.13
N PHE A 384 -9.86 -9.48 27.98
CA PHE A 384 -11.23 -9.06 27.71
C PHE A 384 -11.73 -9.77 26.47
N TYR A 385 -13.02 -10.05 26.44
CA TYR A 385 -13.65 -10.83 25.38
C TYR A 385 -14.86 -10.10 24.82
N ASP A 386 -15.18 -10.34 23.55
CA ASP A 386 -16.47 -9.93 22.98
C ASP A 386 -17.62 -10.83 23.48
N ALA A 387 -18.84 -10.55 23.01
CA ALA A 387 -20.02 -11.36 23.35
C ALA A 387 -19.87 -12.83 22.90
N ASN A 388 -19.19 -13.07 21.77
CA ASN A 388 -18.97 -14.40 21.20
C ASN A 388 -17.84 -15.18 21.91
N GLY A 389 -17.07 -14.54 22.80
CA GLY A 389 -15.99 -15.16 23.55
C GLY A 389 -14.63 -15.09 22.88
N ASN A 390 -14.45 -14.24 21.87
CA ASN A 390 -13.16 -13.98 21.27
C ASN A 390 -12.38 -12.95 22.10
N LEU A 391 -11.07 -13.17 22.28
CA LEU A 391 -10.20 -12.24 23.02
C LEU A 391 -10.06 -10.91 22.26
N ILE A 392 -10.51 -9.79 22.81
CA ILE A 392 -10.45 -8.45 22.20
C ILE A 392 -9.34 -7.56 22.78
N LYS A 393 -8.78 -7.94 23.95
CA LYS A 393 -7.72 -7.17 24.61
C LYS A 393 -6.87 -8.04 25.52
N ASP A 394 -5.57 -7.79 25.54
CA ASP A 394 -4.63 -8.32 26.53
C ASP A 394 -3.71 -7.20 27.03
N ASN A 395 -4.00 -6.72 28.24
CA ASN A 395 -3.31 -5.56 28.80
C ASN A 395 -1.82 -5.81 29.09
N SER A 396 -1.35 -7.04 29.33
CA SER A 396 0.07 -7.27 29.68
C SER A 396 1.00 -7.21 28.48
N ASN A 397 0.50 -7.66 27.33
CA ASN A 397 1.23 -7.66 26.08
C ASN A 397 0.97 -6.37 25.31
N PHE A 398 0.28 -5.41 25.97
CA PHE A 398 -0.12 -4.12 25.43
C PHE A 398 -0.98 -4.26 24.17
N LEU A 399 -1.69 -5.37 24.03
CA LEU A 399 -2.62 -5.62 22.92
C LEU A 399 -3.91 -4.88 23.23
N SER A 400 -3.97 -3.63 22.78
CA SER A 400 -5.07 -2.71 23.07
C SER A 400 -6.33 -3.04 22.28
N ASN A 401 -6.18 -3.67 21.11
CA ASN A 401 -7.28 -4.04 20.25
C ASN A 401 -6.97 -5.32 19.46
N ILE A 402 -7.85 -6.30 19.56
CA ILE A 402 -7.86 -7.53 18.79
C ILE A 402 -9.22 -7.65 18.11
N VAL A 403 -9.23 -7.57 16.78
CA VAL A 403 -10.46 -7.54 15.99
C VAL A 403 -10.67 -8.90 15.34
N TRP A 404 -11.88 -9.41 15.42
CA TRP A 404 -12.32 -10.66 14.78
C TRP A 404 -13.32 -10.35 13.67
N ASN A 405 -13.37 -11.20 12.63
CA ASN A 405 -14.41 -11.12 11.62
C ASN A 405 -15.70 -11.86 12.08
N GLY A 406 -16.77 -11.76 11.29
CA GLY A 406 -18.05 -12.43 11.60
C GLY A 406 -17.99 -13.96 11.66
N PHE A 407 -16.91 -14.57 11.15
CA PHE A 407 -16.64 -16.02 11.21
C PHE A 407 -15.76 -16.42 12.40
N GLY A 408 -15.49 -15.51 13.35
CA GLY A 408 -14.63 -15.79 14.49
C GLY A 408 -13.15 -15.98 14.12
N LYS A 409 -12.70 -15.37 13.01
CA LYS A 409 -11.29 -15.40 12.59
C LYS A 409 -10.62 -14.08 12.91
N LEU A 410 -9.37 -14.15 13.37
CA LEU A 410 -8.56 -13.01 13.77
C LEU A 410 -8.30 -12.09 12.57
N LYS A 411 -8.83 -10.88 12.57
CA LYS A 411 -8.69 -9.90 11.48
C LYS A 411 -7.51 -8.95 11.72
N GLU A 412 -7.32 -8.50 12.95
CA GLU A 412 -6.31 -7.51 13.30
C GLU A 412 -5.86 -7.64 14.75
N VAL A 413 -4.58 -7.37 15.01
CA VAL A 413 -3.99 -7.22 16.34
C VAL A 413 -3.20 -5.92 16.35
N ARG A 414 -3.48 -5.03 17.30
CA ARG A 414 -2.72 -3.79 17.51
C ARG A 414 -2.07 -3.75 18.89
N ARG A 415 -0.83 -3.31 18.92
CA ARG A 415 -0.09 -2.95 20.12
C ARG A 415 0.20 -1.44 20.11
N GLN A 416 -0.06 -0.76 21.22
CA GLN A 416 0.09 0.71 21.31
C GLN A 416 1.41 1.17 21.94
N SER A 417 2.05 0.38 22.81
CA SER A 417 3.28 0.75 23.53
C SER A 417 4.02 -0.50 24.03
N PRO A 418 5.35 -0.50 24.21
CA PRO A 418 6.32 0.55 23.84
C PRO A 418 6.71 0.56 22.34
N ALA A 419 6.39 -0.50 21.59
CA ALA A 419 6.54 -0.53 20.14
C ALA A 419 5.15 -0.65 19.51
N GLN A 420 4.75 0.38 18.77
CA GLN A 420 3.54 0.33 17.97
C GLN A 420 3.74 -0.68 16.85
N PHE A 421 2.90 -1.70 16.82
CA PHE A 421 2.86 -2.64 15.71
C PHE A 421 1.40 -3.00 15.46
N SER A 422 1.08 -3.21 14.19
CA SER A 422 -0.19 -3.81 13.80
C SER A 422 0.05 -5.02 12.91
N MET A 423 -0.71 -6.08 13.17
CA MET A 423 -0.78 -7.26 12.32
C MET A 423 -2.18 -7.40 11.79
N THR A 424 -2.32 -7.61 10.49
CA THR A 424 -3.61 -7.86 9.83
C THR A 424 -3.58 -9.22 9.14
N TYR A 425 -4.75 -9.84 9.07
CA TYR A 425 -4.93 -11.15 8.44
C TYR A 425 -6.09 -11.09 7.47
N LYS A 426 -5.92 -11.70 6.31
CA LYS A 426 -6.98 -11.85 5.31
C LYS A 426 -7.23 -13.32 5.02
N TYR A 427 -8.50 -13.62 4.79
CA TYR A 427 -9.00 -14.97 4.57
C TYR A 427 -9.69 -15.05 3.22
N ASP A 428 -9.53 -16.20 2.56
CA ASP A 428 -10.26 -16.51 1.34
C ASP A 428 -11.72 -16.88 1.66
N ALA A 429 -12.50 -17.15 0.62
CA ALA A 429 -13.92 -17.49 0.78
C ALA A 429 -14.15 -18.84 1.49
N MET A 430 -13.12 -19.70 1.58
CA MET A 430 -13.15 -20.97 2.32
C MET A 430 -12.68 -20.78 3.78
N ASN A 431 -12.49 -19.54 4.23
CA ASN A 431 -12.00 -19.16 5.56
C ASN A 431 -10.57 -19.62 5.86
N ASN A 432 -9.77 -19.92 4.84
CA ASN A 432 -8.34 -20.17 5.00
C ASN A 432 -7.58 -18.84 4.98
N ARG A 433 -6.58 -18.70 5.85
CA ARG A 433 -5.70 -17.51 5.83
C ARG A 433 -4.83 -17.56 4.58
N PHE A 434 -4.97 -16.56 3.70
CA PHE A 434 -4.14 -16.39 2.50
C PHE A 434 -3.12 -15.26 2.63
N MET A 435 -3.29 -14.34 3.58
CA MET A 435 -2.34 -13.25 3.81
C MET A 435 -2.24 -12.90 5.29
N LYS A 436 -1.01 -12.70 5.75
CA LYS A 436 -0.68 -12.09 7.05
C LYS A 436 0.23 -10.91 6.77
N THR A 437 -0.10 -9.73 7.27
CA THR A 437 0.70 -8.52 7.08
C THR A 437 1.09 -7.94 8.43
N THR A 438 2.37 -7.65 8.62
CA THR A 438 2.90 -6.83 9.71
C THR A 438 3.16 -5.43 9.17
N ASN A 439 2.59 -4.41 9.81
CA ASN A 439 2.80 -3.01 9.47
C ASN A 439 3.86 -2.41 10.39
N ASP A 440 4.83 -1.73 9.79
CA ASP A 440 5.77 -0.85 10.43
C ASP A 440 5.33 0.59 10.15
N GLU A 441 4.52 1.12 11.07
CA GLU A 441 3.89 2.44 10.94
C GLU A 441 4.93 3.56 10.95
N ALA A 442 6.07 3.38 11.61
CA ALA A 442 7.15 4.38 11.66
C ALA A 442 7.85 4.55 10.29
N ASN A 443 7.98 3.47 9.52
CA ASN A 443 8.67 3.46 8.23
C ASN A 443 7.72 3.43 7.02
N PHE A 444 6.40 3.54 7.24
CA PHE A 444 5.37 3.34 6.21
C PHE A 444 5.61 2.08 5.38
N ALA A 445 6.00 1.00 6.05
CA ALA A 445 6.40 -0.24 5.42
C ALA A 445 5.50 -1.40 5.86
N ARG A 446 5.27 -2.35 4.96
CA ARG A 446 4.47 -3.55 5.23
C ARG A 446 5.21 -4.79 4.78
N THR A 447 5.28 -5.79 5.64
CA THR A 447 5.76 -7.12 5.28
C THR A 447 4.62 -8.10 5.33
N SER A 448 4.38 -8.84 4.26
CA SER A 448 3.29 -9.81 4.17
C SER A 448 3.78 -11.20 3.82
N ASP A 449 3.26 -12.22 4.48
CA ASP A 449 3.34 -13.61 4.02
C ASP A 449 2.03 -13.96 3.29
N ILE A 450 2.13 -14.47 2.07
CA ILE A 450 1.02 -14.86 1.20
C ILE A 450 1.05 -16.37 1.02
N TYR A 451 -0.05 -17.03 1.34
CA TYR A 451 -0.18 -18.49 1.33
C TYR A 451 -1.04 -18.94 0.14
N ILE A 452 -0.46 -19.73 -0.74
CA ILE A 452 -1.19 -20.43 -1.81
C ILE A 452 -1.42 -21.86 -1.36
N ARG A 453 -2.66 -22.33 -1.47
CA ARG A 453 -3.07 -23.65 -0.97
C ARG A 453 -3.58 -24.53 -2.09
N ASP A 454 -3.49 -25.84 -1.89
CA ASP A 454 -4.21 -26.80 -2.70
C ASP A 454 -5.71 -26.77 -2.37
N ALA A 455 -6.49 -27.56 -3.11
CA ALA A 455 -7.93 -27.69 -2.92
C ALA A 455 -8.35 -28.32 -1.57
N GLN A 456 -7.43 -29.01 -0.88
CA GLN A 456 -7.66 -29.58 0.44
C GLN A 456 -7.30 -28.59 1.57
N GLY A 457 -6.72 -27.44 1.25
CA GLY A 457 -6.30 -26.41 2.19
C GLY A 457 -4.85 -26.54 2.67
N ASN A 458 -4.05 -27.47 2.13
CA ASN A 458 -2.62 -27.58 2.41
C ASN A 458 -1.85 -26.45 1.72
N ILE A 459 -0.82 -25.89 2.35
CA ILE A 459 -0.04 -24.78 1.77
C ILE A 459 0.91 -25.35 0.73
N LEU A 460 0.83 -24.95 -0.54
CA LEU A 460 1.80 -25.36 -1.56
C LEU A 460 2.98 -24.39 -1.63
N ALA A 461 2.70 -23.09 -1.56
CA ALA A 461 3.71 -22.04 -1.69
C ALA A 461 3.47 -20.91 -0.68
N VAL A 462 4.56 -20.33 -0.19
CA VAL A 462 4.55 -19.09 0.60
C VAL A 462 5.40 -18.05 -0.12
N TYR A 463 4.79 -16.90 -0.40
CA TYR A 463 5.52 -15.72 -0.87
C TYR A 463 5.65 -14.73 0.27
N ARG A 464 6.78 -14.02 0.29
CA ARG A 464 6.94 -12.87 1.16
C ARG A 464 6.98 -11.60 0.33
N GLN A 465 6.18 -10.63 0.76
CA GLN A 465 6.03 -9.33 0.13
C GLN A 465 6.54 -8.25 1.07
N PHE A 466 7.29 -7.30 0.55
CA PHE A 466 7.71 -6.09 1.23
C PHE A 466 7.25 -4.88 0.42
N GLN A 467 6.48 -4.01 1.04
CA GLN A 467 5.95 -2.81 0.43
C GLN A 467 6.39 -1.59 1.22
N ARG A 468 6.74 -0.50 0.52
CA ARG A 468 6.91 0.82 1.13
C ARG A 468 5.89 1.77 0.53
N TYR A 469 5.37 2.62 1.39
CA TYR A 469 4.39 3.63 1.05
C TYR A 469 4.95 5.01 1.37
N GLN A 470 4.35 6.01 0.75
CA GLN A 470 4.49 7.42 1.14
C GLN A 470 3.09 7.99 1.35
N ILE A 471 3.00 9.04 2.17
CA ILE A 471 1.76 9.79 2.27
C ILE A 471 1.54 10.46 0.92
N GLY A 472 0.46 10.07 0.24
CA GLY A 472 0.04 10.70 -1.00
C GLY A 472 -0.39 12.14 -0.78
N ASN A 473 -0.57 12.88 -1.88
CA ASN A 473 -1.22 14.17 -1.81
C ASN A 473 -2.65 13.98 -1.26
N ILE A 474 -2.89 14.46 -0.03
CA ILE A 474 -4.17 14.35 0.68
C ILE A 474 -5.16 15.44 0.27
N TRP A 475 -4.70 16.47 -0.43
CA TRP A 475 -5.50 17.62 -0.82
C TRP A 475 -6.70 17.24 -1.70
N PRO A 476 -6.59 16.37 -2.73
CA PRO A 476 -7.76 15.96 -3.52
C PRO A 476 -8.86 15.27 -2.71
N GLN A 477 -8.48 14.37 -1.80
CA GLN A 477 -9.45 13.65 -0.97
C GLN A 477 -10.18 14.60 -0.03
N MET A 478 -9.45 15.54 0.56
CA MET A 478 -10.03 16.58 1.40
C MET A 478 -10.98 17.47 0.61
N VAL A 479 -10.59 17.95 -0.58
CA VAL A 479 -11.49 18.73 -1.45
C VAL A 479 -12.74 17.94 -1.82
N GLY A 480 -12.61 16.66 -2.16
CA GLY A 480 -13.74 15.79 -2.48
C GLY A 480 -14.74 15.65 -1.33
N MET A 481 -14.26 15.65 -0.08
CA MET A 481 -15.11 15.64 1.11
C MET A 481 -15.75 17.00 1.41
N LEU A 482 -15.06 18.10 1.13
CA LEU A 482 -15.55 19.45 1.46
C LEU A 482 -16.48 20.01 0.38
N LYS A 483 -16.32 19.62 -0.88
CA LYS A 483 -17.10 20.15 -2.01
C LYS A 483 -18.58 19.76 -2.01
N VAL A 484 -18.98 18.81 -1.15
CA VAL A 484 -20.39 18.46 -0.94
C VAL A 484 -21.13 19.50 -0.10
N SER A 485 -20.40 20.40 0.59
CA SER A 485 -20.99 21.48 1.37
C SER A 485 -21.73 22.49 0.47
N PRO A 486 -22.97 22.89 0.79
CA PRO A 486 -23.67 23.96 0.08
C PRO A 486 -22.94 25.31 0.07
N THR A 487 -22.05 25.54 1.05
CA THR A 487 -21.26 26.76 1.19
C THR A 487 -19.81 26.60 0.74
N PHE A 488 -19.48 25.50 0.05
CA PHE A 488 -18.11 25.13 -0.32
C PHE A 488 -17.31 26.30 -0.90
N GLY A 489 -17.78 26.96 -1.97
CA GLY A 489 -17.02 28.04 -2.60
C GLY A 489 -16.74 29.23 -1.69
N GLN A 490 -17.63 29.54 -0.74
CA GLN A 490 -17.45 30.65 0.21
C GLN A 490 -16.43 30.28 1.30
N ASP A 491 -16.59 29.12 1.91
CA ASP A 491 -15.73 28.65 3.00
C ASP A 491 -14.33 28.35 2.48
N PHE A 492 -14.24 27.77 1.28
CA PHE A 492 -12.99 27.49 0.60
C PHE A 492 -12.24 28.77 0.26
N TYR A 493 -12.91 29.76 -0.35
CA TYR A 493 -12.30 31.05 -0.65
C TYR A 493 -11.76 31.73 0.61
N ASN A 494 -12.53 31.71 1.71
CA ASN A 494 -12.09 32.28 2.98
C ASN A 494 -10.83 31.61 3.54
N ALA A 495 -10.73 30.28 3.39
CA ALA A 495 -9.57 29.50 3.83
C ALA A 495 -8.32 29.71 2.95
N THR A 496 -8.48 30.12 1.68
CA THR A 496 -7.35 30.23 0.73
C THR A 496 -6.96 31.66 0.36
N GLN A 497 -7.83 32.65 0.53
CA GLN A 497 -7.60 34.02 0.05
C GLN A 497 -6.33 34.71 0.60
N ASN A 498 -5.85 34.30 1.78
CA ASN A 498 -4.66 34.86 2.41
C ASN A 498 -3.34 34.26 1.87
N TYR A 499 -3.42 33.26 0.98
CA TYR A 499 -2.26 32.57 0.42
C TYR A 499 -1.97 33.11 -0.98
N SER A 500 -0.94 33.96 -1.09
CA SER A 500 -0.60 34.70 -2.31
C SER A 500 -0.31 33.83 -3.54
N GLY A 501 0.10 32.57 -3.36
CA GLY A 501 0.35 31.62 -4.45
C GLY A 501 -0.90 30.86 -4.95
N PHE A 502 -2.02 30.91 -4.21
CA PHE A 502 -3.14 30.00 -4.45
C PHE A 502 -3.87 30.29 -5.76
N GLN A 503 -4.17 31.56 -6.01
CA GLN A 503 -4.86 31.96 -7.24
C GLN A 503 -4.07 31.50 -8.47
N SER A 504 -2.77 31.77 -8.52
CA SER A 504 -1.92 31.37 -9.64
C SER A 504 -1.88 29.85 -9.83
N ALA A 505 -1.70 29.08 -8.75
CA ALA A 505 -1.70 27.62 -8.79
C ALA A 505 -3.05 27.05 -9.26
N LEU A 506 -4.17 27.61 -8.78
CA LEU A 506 -5.51 27.19 -9.17
C LEU A 506 -5.79 27.46 -10.65
N LEU A 507 -5.41 28.64 -11.15
CA LEU A 507 -5.60 29.00 -12.55
C LEU A 507 -4.75 28.10 -13.47
N GLN A 508 -3.48 27.88 -13.10
CA GLN A 508 -2.56 27.05 -13.89
C GLN A 508 -3.04 25.59 -13.96
N THR A 509 -3.33 24.98 -12.81
CA THR A 509 -3.84 23.60 -12.75
C THR A 509 -5.17 23.44 -13.49
N THR A 510 -6.03 24.46 -13.48
CA THR A 510 -7.29 24.46 -14.25
C THR A 510 -7.02 24.48 -15.75
N LEU A 511 -6.10 25.31 -16.23
CA LEU A 511 -5.70 25.36 -17.65
C LEU A 511 -5.05 24.05 -18.12
N ASP A 512 -4.21 23.43 -17.28
CA ASP A 512 -3.48 22.23 -17.64
C ASP A 512 -4.37 20.97 -17.64
N SER A 513 -5.35 20.90 -16.72
CA SER A 513 -6.15 19.69 -16.49
C SER A 513 -7.60 19.79 -16.98
N SER A 514 -8.10 21.00 -17.27
CA SER A 514 -9.48 21.24 -17.68
C SER A 514 -9.59 22.43 -18.63
N PHE A 515 -8.76 22.42 -19.69
CA PHE A 515 -8.69 23.50 -20.66
C PHE A 515 -10.06 23.82 -21.28
N ASP A 516 -10.86 22.82 -21.68
CA ASP A 516 -12.18 23.04 -22.30
C ASP A 516 -13.13 23.81 -21.37
N TYR A 517 -13.10 23.53 -20.05
CA TYR A 517 -13.90 24.25 -19.07
C TYR A 517 -13.41 25.70 -18.92
N ALA A 518 -12.09 25.89 -18.84
CA ALA A 518 -11.49 27.22 -18.79
C ALA A 518 -11.79 28.03 -20.05
N GLU A 519 -11.69 27.42 -21.23
CA GLU A 519 -12.04 28.00 -22.53
C GLU A 519 -13.52 28.35 -22.61
N GLY A 520 -14.41 27.48 -22.12
CA GLY A 520 -15.84 27.77 -22.02
C GLY A 520 -16.13 28.99 -21.15
N LEU A 521 -15.48 29.09 -19.98
CA LEU A 521 -15.59 30.28 -19.14
C LEU A 521 -15.07 31.53 -19.84
N MET A 522 -13.90 31.45 -20.48
CA MET A 522 -13.30 32.60 -21.15
C MET A 522 -14.12 33.09 -22.35
N SER A 523 -14.57 32.17 -23.21
CA SER A 523 -15.37 32.49 -24.38
C SER A 523 -16.79 32.99 -24.05
N SER A 524 -17.29 32.71 -22.85
CA SER A 524 -18.59 33.22 -22.39
C SER A 524 -18.58 34.70 -22.01
N GLN A 525 -17.40 35.29 -21.78
CA GLN A 525 -17.29 36.69 -21.40
C GLN A 525 -17.15 37.60 -22.63
N PRO A 526 -17.85 38.75 -22.66
CA PRO A 526 -17.65 39.74 -23.71
C PRO A 526 -16.25 40.38 -23.64
N ALA A 527 -15.77 40.99 -24.73
CA ALA A 527 -14.45 41.60 -24.75
C ALA A 527 -14.35 42.74 -23.73
N SER A 528 -15.43 43.51 -23.57
CA SER A 528 -15.53 44.59 -22.57
C SER A 528 -15.35 44.13 -21.12
N PHE A 529 -15.72 42.89 -20.79
CA PHE A 529 -15.51 42.34 -19.46
C PHE A 529 -14.01 42.35 -19.11
N TYR A 530 -13.16 41.89 -20.03
CA TYR A 530 -11.70 41.85 -19.82
C TYR A 530 -11.08 43.23 -19.75
N LEU A 531 -11.53 44.14 -20.63
CA LEU A 531 -11.09 45.53 -20.62
C LEU A 531 -11.42 46.18 -19.26
N ASN A 532 -12.62 45.95 -18.74
CA ASN A 532 -13.05 46.56 -17.48
C ASN A 532 -12.35 45.96 -16.25
N ASN A 533 -12.06 44.65 -16.25
CA ASN A 533 -11.54 43.95 -15.08
C ASN A 533 -10.01 43.75 -15.08
N ASN A 534 -9.29 44.11 -16.14
CA ASN A 534 -7.84 43.95 -16.21
C ASN A 534 -7.17 45.09 -16.99
N GLN A 535 -6.47 45.96 -16.26
CA GLN A 535 -5.79 47.12 -16.82
C GLN A 535 -4.73 46.74 -17.87
N ALA A 536 -3.94 45.68 -17.64
CA ALA A 536 -2.91 45.27 -18.58
C ALA A 536 -3.50 44.80 -19.92
N ILE A 537 -4.59 44.02 -19.86
CA ILE A 537 -5.33 43.62 -21.07
C ILE A 537 -5.90 44.85 -21.76
N ARG A 538 -6.50 45.77 -21.00
CA ARG A 538 -7.06 47.02 -21.54
C ARG A 538 -6.02 47.83 -22.30
N GLU A 539 -4.89 48.11 -21.68
CA GLU A 539 -3.80 48.89 -22.28
C GLU A 539 -3.26 48.20 -23.52
N GLY A 540 -2.99 46.89 -23.46
CA GLY A 540 -2.51 46.10 -24.60
C GLY A 540 -3.48 46.13 -25.79
N VAL A 541 -4.76 45.89 -25.54
CA VAL A 541 -5.80 45.91 -26.58
C VAL A 541 -5.95 47.30 -27.19
N LEU A 542 -6.03 48.35 -26.39
CA LEU A 542 -6.18 49.72 -26.90
C LEU A 542 -4.97 50.19 -27.71
N ARG A 543 -3.74 49.85 -27.28
CA ARG A 543 -2.51 50.17 -28.02
C ARG A 543 -2.42 49.42 -29.35
N ASN A 544 -2.79 48.14 -29.35
CA ASN A 544 -2.56 47.26 -30.50
C ASN A 544 -3.77 47.12 -31.45
N THR A 545 -4.91 47.74 -31.14
CA THR A 545 -6.09 47.72 -32.03
C THR A 545 -5.86 48.58 -33.28
N PRO A 546 -5.77 47.99 -34.49
CA PRO A 546 -5.63 48.75 -35.72
C PRO A 546 -6.87 49.62 -35.95
N GLY A 547 -6.67 50.84 -36.46
CA GLY A 547 -7.79 51.73 -36.84
C GLY A 547 -8.61 52.32 -35.67
N LEU A 548 -8.30 52.03 -34.40
CA LEU A 548 -9.11 52.45 -33.23
C LEU A 548 -9.63 53.90 -33.29
N ILE A 549 -8.76 54.87 -33.55
CA ILE A 549 -9.15 56.28 -33.59
C ILE A 549 -10.06 56.58 -34.78
N GLU A 550 -9.77 56.01 -35.96
CA GLU A 550 -10.60 56.19 -37.17
C GLU A 550 -11.99 55.60 -36.97
N ASP A 551 -12.03 54.37 -36.45
CA ASP A 551 -13.25 53.65 -36.18
C ASP A 551 -14.14 54.43 -35.20
N ILE A 552 -13.57 54.97 -34.12
CA ILE A 552 -14.32 55.80 -33.15
C ILE A 552 -14.77 57.12 -33.79
N LEU A 553 -13.92 57.79 -34.58
CA LEU A 553 -14.28 59.04 -35.26
C LEU A 553 -15.42 58.86 -36.27
N VAL A 554 -15.47 57.72 -36.97
CA VAL A 554 -16.53 57.43 -37.94
C VAL A 554 -17.85 57.09 -37.25
N ALA A 555 -17.77 56.32 -36.17
CA ALA A 555 -18.94 55.65 -35.64
C ALA A 555 -19.56 56.34 -34.41
N LYS A 556 -18.75 57.04 -33.61
CA LYS A 556 -19.17 57.85 -32.45
C LYS A 556 -18.15 58.96 -32.15
N ASP A 557 -18.11 59.95 -33.05
CA ASP A 557 -17.19 61.10 -32.98
C ASP A 557 -17.22 61.86 -31.64
N SER A 558 -18.39 61.94 -31.00
CA SER A 558 -18.60 62.53 -29.67
C SER A 558 -17.64 61.99 -28.61
N ILE A 559 -17.15 60.75 -28.74
CA ILE A 559 -16.21 60.14 -27.80
C ILE A 559 -14.86 60.83 -27.84
N VAL A 560 -14.27 60.98 -29.03
CA VAL A 560 -12.98 61.65 -29.21
C VAL A 560 -13.09 63.12 -28.85
N TYR A 561 -14.21 63.77 -29.19
CA TYR A 561 -14.46 65.16 -28.82
C TYR A 561 -14.58 65.35 -27.29
N ASN A 562 -15.21 64.40 -26.57
CA ASN A 562 -15.31 64.47 -25.11
C ASN A 562 -13.97 64.22 -24.39
N THR A 563 -13.13 63.31 -24.91
CA THR A 563 -11.74 63.11 -24.44
C THR A 563 -10.87 64.38 -24.66
N LEU A 564 -11.27 65.24 -25.58
CA LEU A 564 -10.67 66.55 -25.84
C LEU A 564 -11.45 67.71 -25.19
N SER A 565 -12.17 67.45 -24.10
CA SER A 565 -13.05 68.44 -23.45
C SER A 565 -12.36 69.72 -22.97
N GLY A 566 -11.03 69.78 -22.93
CA GLY A 566 -10.23 71.00 -22.72
C GLY A 566 -9.11 71.18 -23.76
N PHE A 567 -8.56 72.38 -23.85
CA PHE A 567 -7.39 72.69 -24.69
C PHE A 567 -6.23 71.73 -24.41
N ASP A 568 -5.78 71.00 -25.43
CA ASP A 568 -4.58 70.16 -25.40
C ASP A 568 -3.48 70.86 -26.20
N GLU A 569 -2.51 71.44 -25.50
CA GLU A 569 -1.37 72.16 -26.08
C GLU A 569 -0.65 71.32 -27.14
N GLU A 570 -0.60 70.00 -26.94
CA GLU A 570 0.08 69.07 -27.84
C GLU A 570 -0.61 68.94 -29.20
N MET A 571 -1.90 69.25 -29.32
CA MET A 571 -2.58 69.33 -30.62
C MET A 571 -2.07 70.51 -31.46
N PHE A 572 -1.60 71.58 -30.83
CA PHE A 572 -1.12 72.75 -31.58
C PHE A 572 0.36 72.68 -31.91
N ILE A 573 1.11 71.75 -31.31
CA ILE A 573 2.54 71.56 -31.57
C ILE A 573 2.83 71.34 -33.07
N PRO A 574 2.15 70.43 -33.81
CA PRO A 574 2.40 70.27 -35.25
C PRO A 574 2.13 71.53 -36.06
N ILE A 575 1.17 72.36 -35.63
CA ILE A 575 0.82 73.60 -36.32
C ILE A 575 1.91 74.66 -36.11
N VAL A 576 2.40 74.77 -34.89
CA VAL A 576 3.35 75.83 -34.48
C VAL A 576 4.81 75.43 -34.73
N SER A 577 5.12 74.13 -34.82
CA SER A 577 6.50 73.64 -34.96
C SER A 577 6.96 73.47 -36.41
N GLN A 578 6.05 73.38 -37.37
CA GLN A 578 6.38 73.18 -38.78
C GLN A 578 6.62 74.50 -39.50
N ILE A 579 7.34 74.51 -40.62
CA ILE A 579 7.61 75.71 -41.44
C ILE A 579 7.38 75.40 -42.92
N GLY A 580 7.28 76.44 -43.76
CA GLY A 580 7.12 76.29 -45.21
C GLY A 580 5.82 75.57 -45.61
N ASP A 581 5.89 74.67 -46.59
CA ASP A 581 4.72 73.98 -47.16
C ASP A 581 3.85 73.25 -46.12
N LYS A 582 4.46 72.69 -45.07
CA LYS A 582 3.71 72.03 -43.98
C LYS A 582 2.96 73.01 -43.09
N ARG A 583 3.52 74.21 -42.86
CA ARG A 583 2.80 75.28 -42.15
C ARG A 583 1.62 75.75 -42.97
N LEU A 584 1.79 75.91 -44.28
CA LEU A 584 0.72 76.27 -45.20
C LEU A 584 -0.41 75.21 -45.24
N HIS A 585 -0.09 73.93 -44.99
CA HIS A 585 -1.07 72.85 -44.86
C HIS A 585 -1.80 72.86 -43.50
N TYR A 586 -1.09 73.05 -42.38
CA TYR A 586 -1.66 72.94 -41.03
C TYR A 586 -2.40 74.20 -40.55
N ILE A 587 -2.01 75.40 -40.99
CA ILE A 587 -2.68 76.65 -40.59
C ILE A 587 -4.17 76.68 -40.98
N PRO A 588 -4.60 76.24 -42.18
CA PRO A 588 -6.01 76.10 -42.53
C PRO A 588 -6.84 75.20 -41.61
N LEU A 589 -6.21 74.29 -40.83
CA LEU A 589 -6.93 73.49 -39.85
C LEU A 589 -7.52 74.36 -38.73
N ILE A 590 -6.81 75.43 -38.34
CA ILE A 590 -7.27 76.38 -37.31
C ILE A 590 -8.03 77.58 -37.91
N THR A 591 -7.63 78.08 -39.07
CA THR A 591 -8.23 79.29 -39.68
C THR A 591 -9.36 78.99 -40.68
N GLY A 592 -9.57 77.74 -41.09
CA GLY A 592 -10.56 77.38 -42.11
C GLY A 592 -10.01 77.38 -43.54
N VAL A 593 -10.72 76.72 -44.46
CA VAL A 593 -10.28 76.55 -45.86
C VAL A 593 -10.23 77.90 -46.57
N GLY A 594 -9.03 78.34 -46.96
CA GLY A 594 -8.79 79.65 -47.57
C GLY A 594 -8.42 80.77 -46.58
N GLY A 595 -8.41 80.48 -45.27
CA GLY A 595 -8.09 81.44 -44.21
C GLY A 595 -9.24 82.39 -43.90
N ASP A 596 -10.03 82.09 -42.86
CA ASP A 596 -11.01 83.04 -42.33
C ASP A 596 -10.28 84.27 -41.80
N THR A 597 -10.47 85.39 -42.50
CA THR A 597 -9.79 86.65 -42.22
C THR A 597 -10.09 87.16 -40.81
N ALA A 598 -11.24 86.82 -40.22
CA ALA A 598 -11.57 87.19 -38.85
C ALA A 598 -10.69 86.43 -37.84
N ILE A 599 -10.56 85.11 -37.99
CA ILE A 599 -9.74 84.27 -37.11
C ILE A 599 -8.25 84.59 -37.29
N MET A 600 -7.80 84.80 -38.53
CA MET A 600 -6.41 85.20 -38.81
C MET A 600 -6.06 86.53 -38.14
N ASN A 601 -6.91 87.56 -38.28
CA ASN A 601 -6.68 88.85 -37.65
C ASN A 601 -6.83 88.81 -36.12
N GLU A 602 -7.67 87.93 -35.59
CA GLU A 602 -7.75 87.69 -34.14
C GLU A 602 -6.43 87.07 -33.61
N ILE A 603 -5.87 86.06 -34.28
CA ILE A 603 -4.56 85.48 -33.94
C ILE A 603 -3.46 86.56 -34.05
N MET A 604 -3.45 87.35 -35.12
CA MET A 604 -2.45 88.42 -35.30
C MET A 604 -2.58 89.49 -34.22
N THR A 605 -3.80 89.89 -33.86
CA THR A 605 -4.05 90.87 -32.80
C THR A 605 -3.55 90.36 -31.45
N LEU A 606 -3.89 89.12 -31.09
CA LEU A 606 -3.49 88.53 -29.81
C LEU A 606 -1.98 88.27 -29.73
N THR A 607 -1.33 88.02 -30.86
CA THR A 607 0.13 87.91 -30.94
C THR A 607 0.82 89.25 -31.15
N GLY A 608 0.09 90.36 -31.38
CA GLY A 608 0.58 91.74 -31.55
C GLY A 608 1.12 92.11 -32.93
N GLY A 609 0.72 91.41 -33.99
CA GLY A 609 1.05 91.73 -35.39
C GLY A 609 -0.05 92.53 -36.09
N ASP A 610 0.24 92.92 -37.34
CA ASP A 610 -0.65 93.76 -38.15
C ASP A 610 -1.80 92.95 -38.75
N GLU A 611 -2.86 93.65 -39.19
CA GLU A 611 -3.96 93.04 -39.95
C GLU A 611 -3.47 92.45 -41.28
N ILE A 612 -4.01 91.29 -41.63
CA ILE A 612 -3.65 90.48 -42.78
C ILE A 612 -4.86 90.30 -43.70
N SER A 613 -4.62 90.20 -45.00
CA SER A 613 -5.67 90.11 -46.03
C SER A 613 -5.71 88.77 -46.77
N SER A 614 -4.67 87.93 -46.65
CA SER A 614 -4.58 86.63 -47.29
C SER A 614 -3.94 85.56 -46.40
N LEU A 615 -4.20 84.29 -46.70
CA LEU A 615 -3.61 83.16 -45.99
C LEU A 615 -2.07 83.12 -46.11
N GLU A 616 -1.53 83.47 -47.28
CA GLU A 616 -0.08 83.48 -47.53
C GLU A 616 0.61 84.55 -46.68
N GLU A 617 0.07 85.78 -46.66
CA GLU A 617 0.55 86.84 -45.77
C GLU A 617 0.45 86.44 -44.29
N PHE A 618 -0.59 85.69 -43.92
CA PHE A 618 -0.80 85.27 -42.54
C PHE A 618 0.23 84.24 -42.10
N VAL A 619 0.54 83.26 -42.95
CA VAL A 619 1.55 82.23 -42.64
C VAL A 619 2.92 82.87 -42.41
N ASP A 620 3.35 83.79 -43.28
CA ASP A 620 4.62 84.50 -43.14
C ASP A 620 4.66 85.35 -41.86
N ALA A 621 3.58 86.08 -41.58
CA ALA A 621 3.46 86.89 -40.38
C ALA A 621 3.44 86.02 -39.11
N PHE A 622 2.72 84.90 -39.14
CA PHE A 622 2.63 83.93 -38.05
C PHE A 622 3.98 83.25 -37.78
N ASP A 623 4.75 82.90 -38.81
CA ASP A 623 6.14 82.45 -38.71
C ASP A 623 7.02 83.45 -37.95
N ALA A 624 6.95 84.72 -38.34
CA ALA A 624 7.68 85.79 -37.66
C ALA A 624 7.26 85.92 -36.19
N ARG A 625 5.97 85.79 -35.87
CA ARG A 625 5.49 85.81 -34.47
C ARG A 625 5.96 84.59 -33.68
N VAL A 626 5.95 83.40 -34.26
CA VAL A 626 6.47 82.17 -33.62
C VAL A 626 7.94 82.31 -33.26
N ILE A 627 8.76 82.89 -34.15
CA ILE A 627 10.18 83.16 -33.89
C ILE A 627 10.35 84.19 -32.77
N ALA A 628 9.54 85.25 -32.78
CA ALA A 628 9.68 86.36 -31.84
C ALA A 628 9.20 86.05 -30.42
N LEU A 629 8.08 85.33 -30.28
CA LEU A 629 7.42 85.05 -29.01
C LEU A 629 7.76 83.67 -28.45
N GLY A 630 8.20 82.75 -29.30
CA GLY A 630 8.40 81.35 -28.95
C GLY A 630 7.11 80.53 -29.07
N GLN A 631 7.27 79.22 -29.32
CA GLN A 631 6.16 78.32 -29.63
C GLN A 631 5.15 78.19 -28.47
N SER A 632 5.62 78.09 -27.23
CA SER A 632 4.76 77.99 -26.03
C SER A 632 3.82 79.18 -25.91
N THR A 633 4.33 80.40 -26.11
CA THR A 633 3.53 81.63 -26.02
C THR A 633 2.51 81.73 -27.14
N ILE A 634 2.82 81.21 -28.33
CA ILE A 634 1.86 81.14 -29.43
C ILE A 634 0.74 80.14 -29.13
N ILE A 635 1.09 78.98 -28.58
CA ILE A 635 0.10 77.98 -28.15
C ILE A 635 -0.83 78.56 -27.06
N ASP A 636 -0.28 79.30 -26.09
CA ASP A 636 -1.06 80.00 -25.06
C ASP A 636 -2.05 81.03 -25.66
N VAL A 637 -1.65 81.69 -26.75
CA VAL A 637 -2.50 82.64 -27.49
C VAL A 637 -3.60 81.94 -28.29
N LEU A 638 -3.36 80.71 -28.77
CA LEU A 638 -4.37 79.91 -29.47
C LEU A 638 -5.43 79.33 -28.53
N LYS A 639 -5.13 79.18 -27.24
CA LYS A 639 -6.04 78.66 -26.22
C LYS A 639 -7.41 79.36 -26.16
N PRO A 640 -7.52 80.69 -25.99
CA PRO A 640 -8.81 81.38 -25.94
C PRO A 640 -9.62 81.25 -27.24
N ILE A 641 -8.96 81.10 -28.39
CA ILE A 641 -9.62 80.90 -29.69
C ILE A 641 -10.21 79.49 -29.77
N PHE A 642 -9.47 78.49 -29.31
CA PHE A 642 -9.93 77.11 -29.29
C PHE A 642 -11.03 76.87 -28.24
N ASP A 643 -10.96 77.51 -27.08
CA ASP A 643 -11.96 77.36 -26.01
C ASP A 643 -13.27 78.11 -26.31
N ASN A 644 -13.36 78.84 -27.42
CA ASN A 644 -14.62 79.41 -27.90
C ASN A 644 -15.51 78.32 -28.52
N GLU A 645 -16.68 78.07 -27.92
CA GLU A 645 -17.65 77.04 -28.32
C GLU A 645 -18.07 77.12 -29.79
N ASP A 646 -18.14 78.33 -30.37
CA ASP A 646 -18.51 78.53 -31.77
C ASP A 646 -17.45 77.99 -32.75
N PHE A 647 -16.17 77.99 -32.34
CA PHE A 647 -15.04 77.60 -33.19
C PHE A 647 -14.51 76.19 -32.88
N LYS A 648 -14.53 75.79 -31.60
CA LYS A 648 -13.96 74.55 -31.07
C LYS A 648 -14.35 73.31 -31.88
N SER A 649 -15.64 73.10 -32.08
CA SER A 649 -16.18 71.93 -32.78
C SER A 649 -15.73 71.87 -34.25
N SER A 650 -15.66 73.02 -34.92
CA SER A 650 -15.24 73.12 -36.31
C SER A 650 -13.73 72.89 -36.50
N ILE A 651 -12.91 73.40 -35.58
CA ILE A 651 -11.45 73.23 -35.57
C ILE A 651 -11.12 71.77 -35.30
N LEU A 652 -11.68 71.19 -34.24
CA LEU A 652 -11.47 69.78 -33.90
C LEU A 652 -11.87 68.86 -35.05
N LYS A 653 -13.00 69.12 -35.71
CA LYS A 653 -13.45 68.32 -36.85
C LYS A 653 -12.46 68.37 -38.02
N ARG A 654 -11.92 69.56 -38.36
CA ARG A 654 -10.91 69.69 -39.44
C ARG A 654 -9.61 68.97 -39.08
N MET A 655 -9.11 69.19 -37.87
CA MET A 655 -7.89 68.55 -37.37
C MET A 655 -8.02 67.01 -37.39
N LEU A 656 -9.11 66.47 -36.85
CA LEU A 656 -9.31 65.03 -36.74
C LEU A 656 -9.66 64.35 -38.07
N GLN A 657 -10.08 65.11 -39.09
CA GLN A 657 -10.33 64.61 -40.44
C GLN A 657 -9.10 64.70 -41.37
N ASP A 658 -8.05 65.44 -40.99
CA ASP A 658 -6.83 65.55 -41.79
C ASP A 658 -5.86 64.40 -41.51
N SER A 659 -5.70 63.53 -42.51
CA SER A 659 -4.85 62.33 -42.39
C SER A 659 -3.37 62.64 -42.15
N LEU A 660 -2.84 63.75 -42.69
CA LEU A 660 -1.44 64.13 -42.50
C LEU A 660 -1.22 64.56 -41.05
N TYR A 661 -2.06 65.45 -40.54
CA TYR A 661 -2.03 65.92 -39.16
C TYR A 661 -2.25 64.80 -38.14
N LEU A 662 -3.14 63.85 -38.43
CA LEU A 662 -3.44 62.76 -37.52
C LEU A 662 -2.27 61.76 -37.41
N TYR A 663 -1.57 61.45 -38.50
CA TYR A 663 -0.61 60.34 -38.56
C TYR A 663 0.86 60.72 -38.68
N GLU A 664 1.19 61.93 -39.11
CA GLU A 664 2.58 62.33 -39.27
C GLU A 664 3.32 62.36 -37.92
N GLU A 665 4.49 61.71 -37.87
CA GLU A 665 5.30 61.69 -36.67
C GLU A 665 5.93 63.06 -36.41
N ASN A 666 5.74 63.59 -35.19
CA ASN A 666 6.38 64.81 -34.74
C ASN A 666 7.20 64.51 -33.48
N ALA A 667 8.52 64.66 -33.58
CA ALA A 667 9.47 64.36 -32.50
C ALA A 667 9.32 65.27 -31.27
N LEU A 668 8.61 66.39 -31.37
CA LEU A 668 8.34 67.30 -30.26
C LEU A 668 7.07 66.95 -29.47
N LEU A 669 6.28 65.99 -29.95
CA LEU A 669 5.17 65.43 -29.20
C LEU A 669 5.65 64.33 -28.25
N THR A 670 5.03 64.24 -27.07
CA THR A 670 5.24 63.13 -26.13
C THR A 670 4.93 61.78 -26.80
N ASP A 671 3.90 61.77 -27.65
CA ASP A 671 3.52 60.67 -28.52
C ASP A 671 3.66 61.08 -29.98
N HIS A 672 4.57 60.45 -30.73
CA HIS A 672 4.96 60.78 -32.12
C HIS A 672 3.84 60.62 -33.18
N SER A 673 2.66 61.21 -32.97
CA SER A 673 1.58 61.57 -33.90
C SER A 673 0.34 61.92 -33.05
N ILE A 674 -0.57 62.74 -33.57
CA ILE A 674 -1.81 63.05 -32.86
C ILE A 674 -2.66 61.78 -32.64
N ASN A 675 -2.63 60.84 -33.58
CA ASN A 675 -3.27 59.53 -33.43
C ASN A 675 -2.76 58.79 -32.19
N LYS A 676 -1.45 58.73 -32.00
CA LYS A 676 -0.84 58.05 -30.86
C LYS A 676 -1.20 58.75 -29.54
N ARG A 677 -1.15 60.09 -29.51
CA ARG A 677 -1.57 60.89 -28.34
C ARG A 677 -3.03 60.65 -27.96
N LEU A 678 -3.93 60.65 -28.94
CA LEU A 678 -5.36 60.38 -28.71
C LEU A 678 -5.59 58.97 -28.15
N ARG A 679 -4.80 57.98 -28.61
CA ARG A 679 -4.84 56.63 -28.03
C ARG A 679 -4.38 56.63 -26.58
N GLU A 680 -3.31 57.34 -26.24
CA GLU A 680 -2.83 57.43 -24.85
C GLU A 680 -3.84 58.12 -23.94
N LYS A 681 -4.50 59.18 -24.43
CA LYS A 681 -5.62 59.80 -23.71
C LYS A 681 -6.81 58.87 -23.53
N LEU A 682 -7.20 58.12 -24.56
CA LEU A 682 -8.26 57.11 -24.45
C LEU A 682 -7.91 55.97 -23.49
N ILE A 683 -6.62 55.64 -23.34
CA ILE A 683 -6.14 54.66 -22.35
C ILE A 683 -6.22 55.26 -20.94
N ALA A 684 -5.92 56.54 -20.78
CA ALA A 684 -5.97 57.25 -19.51
C ALA A 684 -7.40 57.55 -19.03
N ASP A 685 -8.34 57.77 -19.96
CA ASP A 685 -9.75 57.99 -19.65
C ASP A 685 -10.47 56.64 -19.41
N ASP A 686 -10.88 56.38 -18.17
CA ASP A 686 -11.64 55.16 -17.80
C ASP A 686 -13.10 55.23 -18.31
N ASN A 687 -13.32 54.88 -19.58
CA ASN A 687 -14.62 54.98 -20.28
C ASN A 687 -15.29 53.59 -20.55
N PRO A 688 -15.79 52.88 -19.53
CA PRO A 688 -16.26 51.49 -19.65
C PRO A 688 -17.44 51.28 -20.62
N GLU A 689 -18.40 52.22 -20.68
CA GLU A 689 -19.57 52.12 -21.58
C GLU A 689 -19.18 52.20 -23.07
N GLN A 690 -18.16 52.99 -23.39
CA GLN A 690 -17.71 53.21 -24.76
C GLN A 690 -16.90 52.02 -25.27
N LEU A 691 -16.03 51.48 -24.41
CA LEU A 691 -15.29 50.25 -24.68
C LEU A 691 -16.24 49.07 -24.91
N GLN A 692 -17.33 49.00 -24.14
CA GLN A 692 -18.37 47.99 -24.32
C GLN A 692 -19.02 48.07 -25.70
N TRP A 693 -19.55 49.23 -26.08
CA TRP A 693 -20.16 49.37 -27.39
C TRP A 693 -19.15 49.10 -28.52
N TYR A 694 -17.92 49.58 -28.40
CA TYR A 694 -16.93 49.46 -29.48
C TYR A 694 -16.48 48.01 -29.70
N PHE A 695 -16.03 47.32 -28.64
CA PHE A 695 -15.45 45.98 -28.75
C PHE A 695 -16.48 44.85 -28.78
N ASP A 696 -17.69 45.06 -28.25
CA ASP A 696 -18.72 44.02 -28.26
C ASP A 696 -19.77 44.21 -29.36
N THR A 697 -19.97 45.44 -29.86
CA THR A 697 -21.04 45.76 -30.82
C THR A 697 -20.54 46.29 -32.17
N TYR A 698 -19.63 47.27 -32.18
CA TYR A 698 -19.18 47.89 -33.44
C TYR A 698 -18.22 46.99 -34.22
N ARG A 699 -17.29 46.32 -33.53
CA ARG A 699 -16.34 45.39 -34.12
C ARG A 699 -16.71 43.94 -33.87
N SER A 700 -16.65 43.13 -34.93
CA SER A 700 -16.92 41.68 -34.84
C SER A 700 -15.74 40.85 -34.36
N ASP A 701 -14.52 41.40 -34.36
CA ASP A 701 -13.28 40.72 -33.98
C ASP A 701 -12.77 41.09 -32.58
N GLY A 702 -13.55 41.78 -31.76
CA GLY A 702 -13.17 42.20 -30.40
C GLY A 702 -12.65 41.07 -29.54
N GLY A 703 -13.30 39.89 -29.56
CA GLY A 703 -12.81 38.70 -28.86
C GLY A 703 -11.46 38.18 -29.37
N SER A 704 -11.21 38.29 -30.69
CA SER A 704 -9.91 37.91 -31.28
C SER A 704 -8.80 38.87 -30.83
N LEU A 705 -9.11 40.16 -30.68
CA LEU A 705 -8.16 41.15 -30.16
C LEU A 705 -7.83 40.92 -28.69
N ILE A 706 -8.79 40.52 -27.85
CA ILE A 706 -8.49 40.11 -26.48
C ILE A 706 -7.51 38.92 -26.50
N ASN A 707 -7.77 37.90 -27.33
CA ASN A 707 -6.93 36.72 -27.41
C ASN A 707 -5.49 37.01 -27.89
N LEU A 708 -5.32 37.98 -28.78
CA LEU A 708 -4.00 38.39 -29.29
C LEU A 708 -3.17 39.15 -28.24
N ASN A 709 -3.83 39.88 -27.34
CA ASN A 709 -3.21 40.80 -26.39
C ASN A 709 -3.23 40.30 -24.95
N SER A 710 -3.57 39.03 -24.72
CA SER A 710 -3.59 38.43 -23.40
C SER A 710 -3.32 36.92 -23.45
N THR A 711 -2.76 36.40 -22.37
CA THR A 711 -2.63 34.96 -22.12
C THR A 711 -3.95 34.38 -21.59
N ALA A 712 -4.12 33.05 -21.72
CA ALA A 712 -5.27 32.36 -21.13
C ALA A 712 -5.30 32.52 -19.59
N ALA A 713 -4.12 32.55 -18.94
CA ALA A 713 -4.00 32.75 -17.51
C ALA A 713 -4.48 34.16 -17.07
N GLU A 714 -4.13 35.21 -17.81
CA GLU A 714 -4.59 36.57 -17.53
C GLU A 714 -6.12 36.71 -17.66
N ARG A 715 -6.70 36.13 -18.73
CA ARG A 715 -8.16 36.13 -18.93
C ARG A 715 -8.88 35.35 -17.85
N LEU A 716 -8.43 34.13 -17.56
CA LEU A 716 -9.03 33.31 -16.51
C LEU A 716 -8.87 33.97 -15.13
N GLY A 717 -7.75 34.64 -14.90
CA GLY A 717 -7.49 35.44 -13.72
C GLY A 717 -8.48 36.60 -13.55
N SER A 718 -8.82 37.32 -14.62
CA SER A 718 -9.86 38.36 -14.60
C SER A 718 -11.23 37.82 -14.16
N ILE A 719 -11.59 36.62 -14.63
CA ILE A 719 -12.84 35.95 -14.23
C ILE A 719 -12.80 35.61 -12.74
N TYR A 720 -11.72 34.97 -12.27
CA TYR A 720 -11.56 34.64 -10.86
C TYR A 720 -11.63 35.89 -9.97
N THR A 721 -10.90 36.95 -10.30
CA THR A 721 -10.87 38.18 -9.50
C THR A 721 -12.24 38.86 -9.46
N SER A 722 -13.01 38.82 -10.55
CA SER A 722 -14.35 39.42 -10.59
C SER A 722 -15.39 38.66 -9.75
N SER A 723 -15.23 37.34 -9.58
CA SER A 723 -16.23 36.47 -8.95
C SER A 723 -15.60 35.16 -8.44
N PRO A 724 -14.75 35.23 -7.39
CA PRO A 724 -13.91 34.08 -6.99
C PRO A 724 -14.75 32.91 -6.46
N ILE A 725 -15.81 33.20 -5.70
CA ILE A 725 -16.70 32.19 -5.13
C ILE A 725 -17.46 31.44 -6.24
N SER A 726 -18.00 32.17 -7.23
CA SER A 726 -18.70 31.57 -8.37
C SER A 726 -17.76 30.72 -9.22
N PHE A 727 -16.51 31.17 -9.40
CA PHE A 727 -15.47 30.39 -10.07
C PHE A 727 -15.19 29.08 -9.34
N ILE A 728 -14.96 29.12 -8.02
CA ILE A 728 -14.68 27.93 -7.20
C ILE A 728 -15.87 26.96 -7.21
N ASN A 729 -17.11 27.45 -7.11
CA ASN A 729 -18.30 26.60 -7.18
C ASN A 729 -18.47 25.96 -8.57
N GLY A 730 -18.28 26.74 -9.63
CA GLY A 730 -18.33 26.24 -11.01
C GLY A 730 -17.29 25.15 -11.25
N LEU A 731 -16.05 25.39 -10.81
CA LEU A 731 -14.96 24.41 -10.91
C LEU A 731 -15.26 23.19 -10.05
N GLY A 732 -15.72 23.37 -8.81
CA GLY A 732 -16.08 22.30 -7.88
C GLY A 732 -17.13 21.34 -8.44
N SER A 733 -18.04 21.84 -9.29
CA SER A 733 -19.06 21.04 -9.97
C SER A 733 -18.56 20.18 -11.14
N GLN A 734 -17.34 20.45 -11.65
CA GLN A 734 -16.76 19.66 -12.73
C GLN A 734 -16.34 18.26 -12.24
N SER A 735 -16.38 17.29 -13.14
CA SER A 735 -15.84 15.94 -12.86
C SER A 735 -14.33 16.01 -12.67
N GLY A 736 -13.80 15.40 -11.62
CA GLY A 736 -12.37 15.42 -11.31
C GLY A 736 -11.84 16.73 -10.70
N SER A 737 -12.72 17.68 -10.35
CA SER A 737 -12.34 18.97 -9.75
C SER A 737 -11.52 18.85 -8.47
N GLU A 738 -11.70 17.76 -7.73
CA GLU A 738 -10.91 17.42 -6.55
C GLU A 738 -9.42 17.28 -6.86
N LEU A 739 -9.05 16.72 -8.02
CA LEU A 739 -7.65 16.57 -8.43
C LEU A 739 -7.03 17.92 -8.82
N ILE A 740 -7.82 18.79 -9.45
CA ILE A 740 -7.38 20.12 -9.91
C ILE A 740 -7.11 21.02 -8.69
N ILE A 741 -8.13 21.21 -7.85
CA ILE A 741 -8.04 22.05 -6.65
C ILE A 741 -7.03 21.45 -5.66
N GLY A 742 -7.00 20.11 -5.54
CA GLY A 742 -6.05 19.44 -4.67
C GLY A 742 -4.58 19.58 -5.12
N SER A 743 -4.33 19.60 -6.43
CA SER A 743 -2.99 19.90 -6.96
C SER A 743 -2.58 21.34 -6.65
N ALA A 744 -3.49 22.31 -6.86
CA ALA A 744 -3.23 23.71 -6.55
C ALA A 744 -2.87 23.96 -5.07
N LEU A 745 -3.58 23.29 -4.15
CA LEU A 745 -3.28 23.36 -2.71
C LEU A 745 -1.93 22.72 -2.36
N SER A 746 -1.49 21.72 -3.11
CA SER A 746 -0.20 21.04 -2.86
C SER A 746 1.02 21.86 -3.25
N GLU A 747 0.84 22.89 -4.10
CA GLU A 747 1.89 23.80 -4.53
C GLU A 747 2.13 24.95 -3.53
N LEU A 748 1.27 25.08 -2.51
CA LEU A 748 1.36 26.17 -1.54
C LEU A 748 2.43 25.91 -0.47
N GLU A 749 3.49 26.71 -0.49
CA GLU A 749 4.46 26.74 0.59
C GLU A 749 3.84 27.27 1.89
N GLY A 750 4.06 26.55 3.00
CA GLY A 750 3.63 26.97 4.34
C GLY A 750 2.17 26.64 4.70
N MET A 751 1.37 26.13 3.78
CA MET A 751 0.03 25.63 4.10
C MET A 751 0.08 24.14 4.49
N SER A 752 -0.41 23.82 5.68
CA SER A 752 -0.66 22.42 6.07
C SER A 752 -2.13 22.06 5.87
N ALA A 753 -2.44 20.79 5.63
CA ALA A 753 -3.83 20.34 5.57
C ALA A 753 -4.60 20.64 6.87
N LEU A 754 -3.91 20.60 8.02
CA LEU A 754 -4.52 20.92 9.32
C LEU A 754 -4.86 22.40 9.45
N SER A 755 -3.96 23.31 9.02
CA SER A 755 -4.23 24.75 9.04
C SER A 755 -5.37 25.12 8.09
N PHE A 756 -5.35 24.59 6.87
CA PHE A 756 -6.45 24.77 5.93
C PHE A 756 -7.79 24.26 6.48
N LEU A 757 -7.82 23.04 7.03
CA LEU A 757 -9.05 22.48 7.60
C LEU A 757 -9.54 23.31 8.79
N THR A 758 -8.63 23.85 9.60
CA THR A 758 -8.99 24.73 10.71
C THR A 758 -9.65 26.01 10.20
N ASP A 759 -9.10 26.66 9.18
CA ASP A 759 -9.66 27.88 8.59
C ASP A 759 -11.00 27.61 7.87
N PHE A 760 -11.10 26.46 7.19
CA PHE A 760 -12.33 26.00 6.55
C PHE A 760 -13.44 25.67 7.56
N ILE A 761 -13.13 25.01 8.67
CA ILE A 761 -14.11 24.70 9.73
C ILE A 761 -14.51 25.98 10.49
N THR A 762 -13.56 26.87 10.75
CA THR A 762 -13.84 28.13 11.48
C THR A 762 -14.83 29.02 10.72
N SER A 763 -14.82 28.94 9.38
CA SER A 763 -15.80 29.63 8.55
C SER A 763 -17.19 28.96 8.53
N ASN A 764 -17.31 27.70 8.98
CA ASN A 764 -18.57 26.96 9.06
C ASN A 764 -18.65 26.01 10.27
N PRO A 765 -19.03 26.52 11.47
CA PRO A 765 -19.05 25.73 12.71
C PRO A 765 -20.19 24.71 12.80
N ALA A 766 -21.05 24.57 11.78
CA ALA A 766 -22.30 23.81 11.86
C ALA A 766 -22.19 22.32 11.46
N GLU A 767 -21.05 21.85 10.94
CA GLU A 767 -20.90 20.46 10.44
C GLU A 767 -19.73 19.71 11.13
N PRO A 768 -19.99 18.89 12.17
CA PRO A 768 -18.95 18.25 12.97
C PRO A 768 -18.38 16.94 12.39
N THR A 769 -18.46 16.69 11.07
CA THR A 769 -18.18 15.35 10.50
C THR A 769 -16.95 15.23 9.58
N TYR A 770 -15.88 15.99 9.83
CA TYR A 770 -14.62 15.86 9.06
C TYR A 770 -13.47 15.17 9.81
N ALA A 771 -13.77 14.38 10.86
CA ALA A 771 -12.77 13.86 11.81
C ALA A 771 -11.92 12.67 11.34
N ASN A 772 -11.97 12.24 10.07
CA ASN A 772 -11.18 11.08 9.61
C ASN A 772 -10.64 11.30 8.19
N ILE A 773 -9.66 12.19 8.04
CA ILE A 773 -8.80 12.17 6.84
C ILE A 773 -7.92 10.93 6.96
N ASN A 774 -8.29 9.85 6.25
CA ASN A 774 -7.37 8.74 6.03
C ASN A 774 -6.27 9.25 5.09
N LEU A 775 -5.04 9.38 5.59
CA LEU A 775 -3.88 9.61 4.75
C LEU A 775 -3.83 8.48 3.71
N ALA A 776 -4.02 8.82 2.43
CA ALA A 776 -3.89 7.82 1.39
C ALA A 776 -2.41 7.49 1.22
N GLU A 777 -2.01 6.37 1.78
CA GLU A 777 -0.72 5.75 1.53
C GLU A 777 -0.62 5.33 0.06
N ILE A 778 0.27 5.97 -0.69
CA ILE A 778 0.60 5.60 -2.07
C ILE A 778 1.75 4.61 -2.03
N LEU A 779 1.59 3.48 -2.72
CA LEU A 779 2.64 2.48 -2.86
C LEU A 779 3.79 3.05 -3.70
N VAL A 780 5.00 3.07 -3.17
CA VAL A 780 6.20 3.55 -3.89
C VAL A 780 7.18 2.45 -4.23
N TYR A 781 7.12 1.34 -3.50
CA TYR A 781 7.98 0.19 -3.73
C TYR A 781 7.26 -1.10 -3.36
N ASN A 782 7.41 -2.13 -4.19
CA ASN A 782 6.83 -3.44 -3.96
C ASN A 782 7.82 -4.54 -4.37
N LYS A 783 8.21 -5.37 -3.41
CA LYS A 783 9.09 -6.53 -3.60
C LYS A 783 8.32 -7.78 -3.20
N LEU A 784 8.15 -8.74 -4.09
CA LEU A 784 7.56 -10.04 -3.82
C LEU A 784 8.56 -11.13 -4.16
N PHE A 785 8.75 -12.12 -3.29
CA PHE A 785 9.62 -13.26 -3.59
C PHE A 785 9.04 -14.57 -3.06
N LEU A 786 9.35 -15.68 -3.74
CA LEU A 786 9.01 -17.02 -3.25
C LEU A 786 9.90 -17.33 -2.05
N ALA A 787 9.28 -17.61 -0.90
CA ALA A 787 10.01 -17.95 0.33
C ALA A 787 10.06 -19.47 0.53
N GLU A 788 8.96 -20.18 0.24
CA GLU A 788 8.83 -21.61 0.55
C GLU A 788 7.97 -22.34 -0.48
N HIS A 789 8.35 -23.58 -0.81
CA HIS A 789 7.47 -24.62 -1.31
C HIS A 789 7.32 -25.72 -0.26
N HIS A 790 6.10 -26.20 -0.03
CA HIS A 790 5.89 -27.31 0.91
C HIS A 790 5.61 -28.58 0.13
N MET A 791 6.14 -29.67 0.65
CA MET A 791 6.11 -31.00 0.05
C MET A 791 5.25 -31.90 0.90
N TYR A 792 4.38 -32.66 0.25
CA TYR A 792 3.41 -33.53 0.90
C TYR A 792 3.52 -34.95 0.39
N GLY A 793 3.29 -35.89 1.30
CA GLY A 793 3.05 -37.29 1.02
C GLY A 793 1.88 -37.79 1.87
N SER A 794 2.09 -38.85 2.65
CA SER A 794 1.09 -39.28 3.66
C SER A 794 0.89 -38.24 4.77
N SER A 795 1.87 -37.36 4.97
CA SER A 795 1.86 -36.19 5.83
C SER A 795 2.73 -35.09 5.19
N ARG A 796 2.91 -33.95 5.87
CA ARG A 796 3.85 -32.92 5.39
C ARG A 796 5.29 -33.44 5.53
N LEU A 797 5.96 -33.66 4.40
CA LEU A 797 7.31 -34.22 4.35
C LEU A 797 8.38 -33.17 4.65
N GLY A 798 8.20 -31.95 4.14
CA GLY A 798 9.21 -30.92 4.31
C GLY A 798 8.87 -29.59 3.68
N ILE A 799 9.84 -28.68 3.78
CA ILE A 799 9.78 -27.32 3.26
C ILE A 799 11.05 -27.07 2.47
N LYS A 800 10.90 -26.69 1.20
CA LYS A 800 11.98 -26.10 0.43
C LYS A 800 11.96 -24.59 0.63
N SER A 801 12.93 -24.06 1.37
CA SER A 801 13.11 -22.62 1.53
C SER A 801 13.98 -22.03 0.43
N TYR A 802 13.72 -20.77 0.07
CA TYR A 802 14.42 -20.01 -0.97
C TYR A 802 14.98 -18.71 -0.40
N PHE A 803 16.10 -18.25 -0.96
CA PHE A 803 16.65 -16.94 -0.62
C PHE A 803 15.82 -15.80 -1.23
N PRO A 804 15.75 -14.61 -0.60
CA PRO A 804 14.89 -13.51 -1.03
C PRO A 804 15.08 -12.96 -2.45
N ASP A 805 16.21 -13.28 -3.09
CA ASP A 805 16.54 -12.82 -4.43
C ASP A 805 16.62 -13.98 -5.46
N GLN A 806 16.23 -15.20 -5.08
CA GLN A 806 16.24 -16.36 -5.98
C GLN A 806 15.06 -16.37 -6.96
N TYR A 807 13.85 -16.10 -6.46
CA TYR A 807 12.63 -15.95 -7.28
C TYR A 807 11.94 -14.68 -6.84
N LEU A 808 12.10 -13.63 -7.63
CA LEU A 808 11.89 -12.27 -7.19
C LEU A 808 11.14 -11.46 -8.25
N PHE A 809 10.18 -10.67 -7.78
CA PHE A 809 9.37 -9.75 -8.55
C PHE A 809 9.41 -8.39 -7.86
N LYS A 810 9.72 -7.33 -8.62
CA LYS A 810 9.92 -5.97 -8.08
C LYS A 810 9.16 -4.96 -8.92
N TRP A 811 8.64 -3.95 -8.24
CA TRP A 811 8.07 -2.75 -8.83
C TRP A 811 8.48 -1.53 -8.02
N ASP A 812 8.83 -0.45 -8.71
CA ASP A 812 9.30 0.80 -8.12
C ASP A 812 8.64 1.97 -8.86
N ALA A 813 7.99 2.87 -8.12
CA ALA A 813 7.27 4.01 -8.67
C ALA A 813 8.19 5.04 -9.36
N SER A 814 9.49 5.05 -9.04
CA SER A 814 10.48 5.93 -9.68
C SER A 814 10.91 5.46 -11.07
N LYS A 815 10.47 4.27 -11.49
CA LYS A 815 10.86 3.63 -12.75
C LYS A 815 9.71 3.69 -13.75
N THR A 816 10.05 3.83 -15.03
CA THR A 816 9.06 3.72 -16.11
C THR A 816 8.49 2.30 -16.18
N LEU A 817 7.36 2.12 -16.85
CA LEU A 817 6.76 0.79 -17.07
C LEU A 817 7.76 -0.17 -17.72
N ALA A 818 8.48 0.28 -18.76
CA ALA A 818 9.50 -0.51 -19.46
C ALA A 818 10.68 -0.89 -18.54
N GLN A 819 11.10 0.02 -17.66
CA GLN A 819 12.16 -0.28 -16.68
C GLN A 819 11.70 -1.32 -15.66
N ASN A 820 10.49 -1.16 -15.10
CA ASN A 820 9.91 -2.15 -14.19
C ASN A 820 9.73 -3.52 -14.87
N GLN A 821 9.25 -3.55 -16.12
CA GLN A 821 9.16 -4.78 -16.93
C GLN A 821 10.55 -5.40 -17.14
N SER A 822 11.55 -4.59 -17.48
CA SER A 822 12.92 -5.09 -17.65
C SER A 822 13.52 -5.66 -16.36
N MET A 823 13.13 -5.18 -15.18
CA MET A 823 13.57 -5.73 -13.89
C MET A 823 12.90 -7.07 -13.54
N LEU A 824 11.74 -7.34 -14.11
CA LEU A 824 11.07 -8.66 -14.08
C LEU A 824 11.73 -9.62 -15.11
N GLU A 825 12.12 -9.08 -16.27
CA GLU A 825 12.76 -9.82 -17.38
C GLU A 825 14.27 -10.06 -17.20
N TRP A 826 14.98 -9.26 -16.37
CA TRP A 826 16.40 -9.46 -16.02
C TRP A 826 16.67 -10.71 -15.17
N SER A 827 15.68 -11.59 -15.07
CA SER A 827 15.87 -12.96 -14.73
C SER A 827 16.48 -13.70 -15.93
N ALA A 828 17.80 -13.85 -15.90
CA ALA A 828 18.45 -15.09 -16.33
C ALA A 828 17.93 -16.36 -15.58
N PHE A 829 16.71 -16.30 -15.01
CA PHE A 829 15.98 -17.31 -14.25
C PHE A 829 14.64 -17.70 -14.91
N ASN A 830 14.00 -16.86 -15.74
CA ASN A 830 12.96 -17.36 -16.67
C ASN A 830 13.57 -18.29 -17.75
N TYR A 831 14.91 -18.27 -17.86
CA TYR A 831 15.72 -19.09 -18.76
C TYR A 831 16.79 -19.93 -18.03
N ARG A 832 16.60 -20.29 -16.74
CA ARG A 832 17.31 -21.48 -16.22
C ARG A 832 16.63 -22.73 -16.78
N SER A 833 16.71 -22.87 -18.10
CA SER A 833 16.89 -24.17 -18.72
C SER A 833 17.92 -24.90 -17.88
N PRO A 834 17.57 -26.06 -17.29
CA PRO A 834 18.57 -26.94 -16.73
C PRO A 834 19.69 -27.12 -17.77
N TRP A 835 20.94 -27.30 -17.35
CA TRP A 835 22.11 -27.35 -18.25
C TRP A 835 21.99 -28.37 -19.40
N TYR A 836 21.00 -29.28 -19.34
CA TYR A 836 20.66 -30.25 -20.38
C TYR A 836 19.51 -29.83 -21.33
N SER A 837 18.75 -28.74 -21.08
CA SER A 837 17.51 -28.44 -21.83
C SER A 837 17.70 -28.15 -23.33
N ALA A 838 18.87 -27.64 -23.76
CA ALA A 838 19.13 -27.41 -25.18
C ALA A 838 19.09 -28.69 -26.03
N ILE A 839 19.41 -29.85 -25.43
CA ILE A 839 19.39 -31.16 -26.09
C ILE A 839 17.98 -31.78 -26.06
N TYR A 840 17.17 -31.46 -25.04
CA TYR A 840 15.85 -32.03 -24.80
C TYR A 840 14.68 -31.12 -25.17
N ASN A 841 14.93 -29.96 -25.80
CA ASN A 841 13.92 -28.99 -26.23
C ASN A 841 12.81 -29.58 -27.13
N SER A 842 13.09 -30.69 -27.83
CA SER A 842 12.09 -31.42 -28.63
C SER A 842 11.09 -32.20 -27.78
N LEU A 843 11.45 -32.61 -26.56
CA LEU A 843 10.60 -33.37 -25.63
C LEU A 843 9.71 -32.46 -24.76
N ILE A 844 10.11 -31.22 -24.52
CA ILE A 844 9.34 -30.25 -23.71
C ILE A 844 8.18 -29.63 -24.53
N ASN A 845 8.34 -29.50 -25.85
CA ASN A 845 7.33 -28.93 -26.74
C ASN A 845 6.38 -29.98 -27.35
N SER A 846 6.48 -31.24 -26.93
CA SER A 846 5.65 -32.35 -27.43
C SER A 846 4.87 -33.00 -26.29
N ASN A 847 3.88 -32.30 -25.72
CA ASN A 847 2.66 -32.87 -25.12
C ASN A 847 1.64 -31.78 -24.79
#